data_AF-A0AAU2EAL6-F1
#
_entry.id   AF-A0AAU2EAL6-F1
#
_cell.length_a   1.000
_cell.length_b   1.000
_cell.length_c   1.000
_cell.angle_alpha   90.00
_cell.angle_beta   90.00
_cell.angle_gamma   90.00
#
_symmetry.space_group_name_H-M   'P 1'
#
loop_
_entity.id
_entity.type
_entity.pdbx_description
1 polymer ?
#
loop_
_entity_poly.entity_id
_entity_poly.type
_entity_poly.pdbx_seq_one_letter_code
_entity_poly.pdbx_strand_id
1 'polypeptide(L)'
;MPVSPWMAEDLSTSVRDLYADAEQRLLGIVARQLADGFEAPGWAVAKLADVQPLRRAAQGVVDALATAGELAVFDAVAEAYNRGAVTGLAELGALSDEDAARIATSTPATRAVDRLAAETIELVTATHRGILRGVEDGYRQVVAEISATPLLGIDTRRQASQRAMERFADRGVKSFVDRSGRAWRMSSYAEMAVRTSVGRAAVEGQADRLRAAGRDLVIVSNAPRECPLCRRWEGKLLSLDGPPGRREVQVEHATEDGRMLRVWVAGSVDEARRAGLQHPNCRHSLSAYTPGVTSLIPPMRSDGAGYEAGQRQRAIERKIRQQKDRASASMTPEGKRLAEQRVRQRQKELRDHLQRHPELKRLRYRERPGAGNLPEPRRPLDADAVEAAKVRAGDGRTPAEMSDEQLGAALRHGTLDERDRAKVQAEADRRDEQHLLDRVRPGGKLVEDLTGFGDDELARTLPLVGDEQVLRIAAEMDRRDLDAALPGARADLIALSERQLAERARHAQGSELAELAAEADRRQLLAEVLPGGRLLPDLSDIADDVLGWALRYTRPDETERIAAELDRRHPITPPPAHSGHGVEAMVADRAALDQALTPVPDPDDWVHLQPWRSEFDDHPYEHLTAAERWLADREAADLANRGAYSREQVREMYGDHIYRQWLDAEEWCRGVLLTRKAELSGVDPRSLFTGPAHIAYARASEELRRYWADVSPRVTLAEFTEQLTGVRSAAADTARASANDRANKF
;
A
#
# COMPACT_ATOMS: atom_id res chain seq x y z
N MET A 1 34.57 -6.89 26.83
CA MET A 1 35.09 -8.28 26.89
C MET A 1 36.41 -8.31 26.14
N PRO A 2 37.40 -9.11 26.57
CA PRO A 2 38.69 -9.11 25.90
C PRO A 2 38.63 -9.69 24.48
N VAL A 3 39.43 -9.14 23.55
CA VAL A 3 39.52 -9.66 22.18
C VAL A 3 40.18 -11.03 22.19
N SER A 4 39.43 -12.02 21.71
CA SER A 4 39.95 -13.36 21.48
C SER A 4 39.68 -13.79 20.04
N PRO A 5 40.53 -14.66 19.48
CA PRO A 5 40.30 -15.29 18.17
C PRO A 5 38.90 -15.90 17.99
N TRP A 6 38.17 -16.20 19.06
CA TRP A 6 36.81 -16.75 19.02
C TRP A 6 35.71 -15.77 18.59
N MET A 7 35.94 -14.47 18.63
CA MET A 7 34.87 -13.45 18.48
C MET A 7 34.47 -13.24 17.02
N ALA A 8 35.33 -13.74 16.13
CA ALA A 8 35.20 -13.72 14.70
C ALA A 8 35.19 -15.14 14.13
N GLU A 9 35.13 -16.18 14.99
CA GLU A 9 35.13 -17.58 14.52
C GLU A 9 33.90 -17.88 13.65
N ASP A 10 32.77 -17.22 13.93
CA ASP A 10 31.55 -17.25 13.13
C ASP A 10 31.78 -16.80 11.70
N LEU A 11 32.68 -15.84 11.47
CA LEU A 11 32.97 -15.29 10.13
C LEU A 11 33.64 -16.32 9.21
N SER A 12 34.27 -17.36 9.77
CA SER A 12 34.82 -18.46 8.97
C SER A 12 33.76 -19.41 8.40
N THR A 13 32.51 -19.32 8.88
CA THR A 13 31.40 -20.19 8.50
C THR A 13 31.05 -20.06 7.02
N SER A 14 30.97 -18.83 6.50
CA SER A 14 30.64 -18.59 5.09
C SER A 14 31.67 -19.25 4.16
N VAL A 15 32.96 -19.05 4.42
CA VAL A 15 34.03 -19.66 3.61
C VAL A 15 34.03 -21.18 3.75
N ARG A 16 33.84 -21.72 4.96
CA ARG A 16 33.68 -23.18 5.15
C ARG A 16 32.56 -23.73 4.26
N ASP A 17 31.42 -23.06 4.22
CA ASP A 17 30.24 -23.51 3.49
C ASP A 17 30.45 -23.44 1.97
N LEU A 18 31.15 -22.42 1.46
CA LEU A 18 31.60 -22.38 0.06
C LEU A 18 32.47 -23.60 -0.29
N TYR A 19 33.45 -23.92 0.55
CA TYR A 19 34.32 -25.08 0.33
C TYR A 19 33.57 -26.41 0.50
N ALA A 20 32.56 -26.48 1.38
CA ALA A 20 31.73 -27.66 1.56
C ALA A 20 30.80 -27.88 0.36
N ASP A 21 30.21 -26.83 -0.21
CA ASP A 21 29.40 -26.90 -1.44
C ASP A 21 30.27 -27.30 -2.64
N ALA A 22 31.47 -26.71 -2.78
CA ALA A 22 32.43 -27.12 -3.80
C ALA A 22 32.82 -28.60 -3.65
N GLU A 23 33.09 -29.08 -2.43
CA GLU A 23 33.35 -30.49 -2.16
C GLU A 23 32.16 -31.38 -2.61
N GLN A 24 30.92 -31.02 -2.27
CA GLN A 24 29.71 -31.75 -2.70
C GLN A 24 29.55 -31.77 -4.22
N ARG A 25 29.76 -30.63 -4.90
CA ARG A 25 29.70 -30.54 -6.36
C ARG A 25 30.74 -31.41 -7.05
N LEU A 26 31.98 -31.38 -6.58
CA LEU A 26 33.08 -32.22 -7.09
C LEU A 26 32.78 -33.71 -6.90
N LEU A 27 32.31 -34.11 -5.71
CA LEU A 27 31.89 -35.48 -5.44
C LEU A 27 30.74 -35.90 -6.37
N GLY A 28 29.75 -35.02 -6.59
CA GLY A 28 28.62 -35.27 -7.48
C GLY A 28 29.05 -35.43 -8.95
N ILE A 29 30.02 -34.65 -9.43
CA ILE A 29 30.60 -34.79 -10.77
C ILE A 29 31.26 -36.17 -10.91
N VAL A 30 32.11 -36.56 -9.95
CA VAL A 30 32.77 -37.87 -9.94
C VAL A 30 31.74 -39.00 -9.92
N ALA A 31 30.74 -38.94 -9.04
CA ALA A 31 29.72 -39.97 -8.91
C ALA A 31 28.90 -40.14 -10.20
N ARG A 32 28.46 -39.03 -10.82
CA ARG A 32 27.74 -39.07 -12.11
C ARG A 32 28.62 -39.68 -13.21
N GLN A 33 29.89 -39.28 -13.28
CA GLN A 33 30.80 -39.80 -14.29
C GLN A 33 31.05 -41.30 -14.12
N LEU A 34 31.12 -41.80 -12.89
CA LEU A 34 31.30 -43.23 -12.60
C LEU A 34 30.04 -44.06 -12.86
N ALA A 35 28.86 -43.52 -12.56
CA ALA A 35 27.59 -44.22 -12.74
C ALA A 35 27.17 -44.39 -14.21
N ASP A 36 27.61 -43.47 -15.08
CA ASP A 36 27.29 -43.50 -16.49
C ASP A 36 27.89 -44.75 -17.19
N GLY A 37 27.06 -45.46 -17.97
CA GLY A 37 27.44 -46.68 -18.67
C GLY A 37 27.91 -47.84 -17.79
N PHE A 38 27.61 -47.83 -16.48
CA PHE A 38 28.22 -48.69 -15.47
C PHE A 38 28.19 -50.20 -15.77
N GLU A 39 27.14 -50.69 -16.44
CA GLU A 39 26.99 -52.11 -16.77
C GLU A 39 27.56 -52.48 -18.16
N ALA A 40 28.01 -51.51 -18.95
CA ALA A 40 28.48 -51.74 -20.30
C ALA A 40 29.83 -52.50 -20.34
N PRO A 41 30.05 -53.39 -21.35
CA PRO A 41 31.37 -53.92 -21.67
C PRO A 41 32.35 -52.79 -22.00
N GLY A 42 33.61 -52.91 -21.59
CA GLY A 42 34.62 -51.87 -21.85
C GLY A 42 34.50 -50.59 -21.02
N TRP A 43 33.59 -50.53 -20.04
CA TRP A 43 33.39 -49.36 -19.15
C TRP A 43 34.69 -48.76 -18.62
N ALA A 44 35.65 -49.57 -18.18
CA ALA A 44 36.91 -49.07 -17.64
C ALA A 44 37.69 -48.21 -18.67
N VAL A 45 37.70 -48.63 -19.93
CA VAL A 45 38.36 -47.91 -21.02
C VAL A 45 37.60 -46.62 -21.35
N ALA A 46 36.26 -46.69 -21.40
CA ALA A 46 35.42 -45.51 -21.59
C ALA A 46 35.63 -44.46 -20.48
N LYS A 47 35.72 -44.90 -19.22
CA LYS A 47 35.95 -44.01 -18.08
C LYS A 47 37.35 -43.40 -18.05
N LEU A 48 38.36 -44.07 -18.61
CA LEU A 48 39.68 -43.45 -18.78
C LEU A 48 39.64 -42.30 -19.80
N ALA A 49 38.78 -42.37 -20.83
CA ALA A 49 38.58 -41.25 -21.77
C ALA A 49 37.83 -40.06 -21.13
N ASP A 50 37.00 -40.32 -20.11
CA ASP A 50 36.21 -39.32 -19.39
C ASP A 50 37.02 -38.43 -18.43
N VAL A 51 38.31 -38.70 -18.24
CA VAL A 51 39.19 -37.93 -17.34
C VAL A 51 39.29 -36.46 -17.77
N GLN A 52 39.30 -36.17 -19.08
CA GLN A 52 39.37 -34.79 -19.58
C GLN A 52 38.07 -33.99 -19.34
N PRO A 53 36.87 -34.53 -19.67
CA PRO A 53 35.60 -33.95 -19.22
C PRO A 53 35.53 -33.73 -17.71
N LEU A 54 35.93 -34.71 -16.90
CA LEU A 54 35.97 -34.60 -15.44
C LEU A 54 36.84 -33.42 -14.99
N ARG A 55 38.07 -33.31 -15.53
CA ARG A 55 38.99 -32.23 -15.21
C ARG A 55 38.39 -30.86 -15.53
N ARG A 56 37.77 -30.69 -16.71
CA ARG A 56 37.12 -29.43 -17.10
C ARG A 56 35.97 -29.06 -16.16
N ALA A 57 35.12 -30.03 -15.82
CA ALA A 57 34.03 -29.81 -14.87
C ALA A 57 34.54 -29.45 -13.47
N ALA A 58 35.59 -30.14 -12.99
CA ALA A 58 36.22 -29.84 -11.71
C ALA A 58 36.89 -28.45 -11.69
N GLN A 59 37.53 -28.06 -12.79
CA GLN A 59 38.12 -26.72 -12.96
C GLN A 59 37.07 -25.63 -12.80
N GLY A 60 35.91 -25.75 -13.46
CA GLY A 60 34.83 -24.77 -13.33
C GLY A 60 34.32 -24.60 -11.88
N VAL A 61 34.29 -25.67 -11.08
CA VAL A 61 33.94 -25.58 -9.65
C VAL A 61 35.04 -24.87 -8.85
N VAL A 62 36.31 -25.14 -9.15
CA VAL A 62 37.46 -24.52 -8.46
C VAL A 62 37.58 -23.03 -8.81
N ASP A 63 37.33 -22.63 -10.05
CA ASP A 63 37.37 -21.22 -10.47
C ASP A 63 36.25 -20.40 -9.81
N ALA A 64 35.04 -20.97 -9.74
CA ALA A 64 33.92 -20.36 -9.02
C ALA A 64 34.22 -20.26 -7.51
N LEU A 65 34.84 -21.29 -6.94
CA LEU A 65 35.27 -21.29 -5.54
C LEU A 65 36.34 -20.23 -5.27
N ALA A 66 37.31 -20.04 -6.17
CA ALA A 66 38.33 -19.01 -6.03
C ALA A 66 37.72 -17.61 -6.00
N THR A 67 36.86 -17.31 -6.98
CA THR A 67 36.19 -16.00 -7.08
C THR A 67 35.33 -15.71 -5.85
N ALA A 68 34.47 -16.66 -5.43
CA ALA A 68 33.62 -16.48 -4.26
C ALA A 68 34.42 -16.45 -2.95
N GLY A 69 35.49 -17.25 -2.87
CA GLY A 69 36.36 -17.34 -1.71
C GLY A 69 37.16 -16.08 -1.46
N GLU A 70 37.65 -15.40 -2.50
CA GLU A 70 38.37 -14.14 -2.38
C GLU A 70 37.53 -13.06 -1.68
N LEU A 71 36.32 -12.83 -2.17
CA LEU A 71 35.40 -11.85 -1.58
C LEU A 71 35.02 -12.23 -0.14
N ALA A 72 34.63 -13.49 0.08
CA ALA A 72 34.19 -13.94 1.40
C ALA A 72 35.31 -13.92 2.45
N VAL A 73 36.57 -14.20 2.06
CA VAL A 73 37.73 -14.08 2.94
C VAL A 73 38.02 -12.62 3.27
N PHE A 74 37.99 -11.73 2.27
CA PHE A 74 38.22 -10.31 2.49
C PHE A 74 37.20 -9.72 3.47
N ASP A 75 35.90 -9.96 3.22
CA ASP A 75 34.82 -9.49 4.10
C ASP A 75 34.97 -10.03 5.52
N ALA A 76 35.28 -11.32 5.67
CA ALA A 76 35.48 -11.94 6.97
C ALA A 76 36.67 -11.35 7.74
N VAL A 77 37.78 -11.05 7.06
CA VAL A 77 38.97 -10.43 7.67
C VAL A 77 38.71 -8.96 8.04
N ALA A 78 38.07 -8.20 7.15
CA ALA A 78 37.71 -6.81 7.39
C ALA A 78 36.74 -6.67 8.58
N GLU A 79 35.68 -7.47 8.60
CA GLU A 79 34.72 -7.49 9.71
C GLU A 79 35.38 -7.93 11.02
N ALA A 80 36.26 -8.95 10.99
CA ALA A 80 36.98 -9.38 12.18
C ALA A 80 37.88 -8.28 12.75
N TYR A 81 38.62 -7.58 11.88
CA TYR A 81 39.44 -6.43 12.24
C TYR A 81 38.59 -5.33 12.90
N ASN A 82 37.45 -4.99 12.30
CA ASN A 82 36.53 -3.98 12.84
C ASN A 82 35.98 -4.38 14.22
N ARG A 83 35.53 -5.63 14.39
CA ARG A 83 35.09 -6.14 15.71
C ARG A 83 36.20 -6.05 16.76
N GLY A 84 37.43 -6.38 16.35
CA GLY A 84 38.64 -6.23 17.18
C GLY A 84 38.89 -4.79 17.60
N ALA A 85 38.82 -3.86 16.64
CA ALA A 85 39.00 -2.43 16.87
C ALA A 85 37.93 -1.85 17.82
N VAL A 86 36.65 -2.18 17.60
CA VAL A 86 35.54 -1.76 18.49
C VAL A 86 35.77 -2.28 19.91
N THR A 87 36.23 -3.52 20.04
CA THR A 87 36.50 -4.11 21.36
C THR A 87 37.72 -3.48 22.03
N GLY A 88 38.77 -3.17 21.27
CA GLY A 88 39.94 -2.44 21.77
C GLY A 88 39.58 -1.05 22.30
N LEU A 89 38.70 -0.33 21.59
CA LEU A 89 38.12 0.93 22.08
C LEU A 89 37.34 0.74 23.38
N ALA A 90 36.50 -0.29 23.47
CA ALA A 90 35.75 -0.58 24.69
C ALA A 90 36.64 -0.95 25.89
N GLU A 91 37.81 -1.58 25.66
CA GLU A 91 38.77 -1.91 26.71
C GLU A 91 39.49 -0.69 27.29
N LEU A 92 39.59 0.40 26.53
CA LEU A 92 40.23 1.64 26.98
C LEU A 92 39.39 2.40 28.02
N GLY A 93 38.12 2.01 28.23
CA GLY A 93 37.27 2.55 29.28
C GLY A 93 36.91 4.02 29.06
N ALA A 94 36.89 4.81 30.14
CA ALA A 94 36.50 6.23 30.22
C ALA A 94 37.53 7.16 29.56
N LEU A 95 37.81 6.94 28.27
CA LEU A 95 38.33 8.00 27.42
C LEU A 95 37.30 9.14 27.38
N SER A 96 37.77 10.37 27.21
CA SER A 96 36.87 11.47 26.87
C SER A 96 36.16 11.14 25.55
N ASP A 97 34.93 11.61 25.37
CA ASP A 97 34.18 11.39 24.11
C ASP A 97 34.99 11.90 22.89
N GLU A 98 35.77 12.98 23.06
CA GLU A 98 36.67 13.52 22.05
C GLU A 98 37.83 12.58 21.71
N ASP A 99 38.48 11.99 22.73
CA ASP A 99 39.58 11.05 22.53
C ASP A 99 39.09 9.73 21.91
N ALA A 100 37.95 9.23 22.38
CA ALA A 100 37.30 8.07 21.81
C ALA A 100 36.90 8.32 20.34
N ALA A 101 36.33 9.49 20.03
CA ALA A 101 35.97 9.87 18.66
C ALA A 101 37.21 10.03 17.77
N ARG A 102 38.28 10.67 18.25
CA ARG A 102 39.55 10.80 17.52
C ARG A 102 40.22 9.46 17.25
N ILE A 103 40.24 8.57 18.24
CA ILE A 103 40.81 7.23 18.10
C ILE A 103 39.91 6.35 17.23
N ALA A 104 38.59 6.52 17.25
CA ALA A 104 37.67 5.79 16.37
C ALA A 104 37.78 6.23 14.89
N THR A 105 37.94 7.55 14.67
CA THR A 105 38.08 8.17 13.34
C THR A 105 39.49 8.07 12.76
N SER A 106 40.50 7.72 13.58
CA SER A 106 41.81 7.33 13.04
C SER A 106 41.59 6.17 12.07
N THR A 107 42.00 6.41 10.82
CA THR A 107 41.64 5.56 9.69
C THR A 107 42.00 4.11 10.01
N PRO A 108 41.08 3.14 9.79
CA PRO A 108 41.44 1.72 9.84
C PRO A 108 42.73 1.52 9.07
N ALA A 109 43.68 0.73 9.58
CA ALA A 109 44.87 0.41 8.82
C ALA A 109 44.46 -0.47 7.63
N THR A 110 43.95 0.14 6.54
CA THR A 110 43.49 -0.54 5.32
C THR A 110 44.56 -1.50 4.83
N ARG A 111 45.83 -1.09 4.95
CA ARG A 111 47.00 -1.92 4.64
C ARG A 111 47.11 -3.20 5.48
N ALA A 112 46.71 -3.19 6.75
CA ALA A 112 46.74 -4.37 7.61
C ALA A 112 45.65 -5.37 7.23
N VAL A 113 44.43 -4.88 6.97
CA VAL A 113 43.32 -5.68 6.45
C VAL A 113 43.67 -6.28 5.10
N ASP A 114 44.13 -5.46 4.15
CA ASP A 114 44.52 -5.89 2.80
C ASP A 114 45.60 -6.97 2.85
N ARG A 115 46.64 -6.77 3.67
CA ARG A 115 47.72 -7.74 3.83
C ARG A 115 47.22 -9.05 4.44
N LEU A 116 46.46 -9.00 5.53
CA LEU A 116 45.92 -10.21 6.18
C LEU A 116 44.95 -10.94 5.27
N ALA A 117 44.12 -10.22 4.51
CA ALA A 117 43.21 -10.80 3.55
C ALA A 117 43.99 -11.48 2.41
N ALA A 118 44.95 -10.78 1.80
CA ALA A 118 45.80 -11.32 0.74
C ALA A 118 46.59 -12.57 1.18
N GLU A 119 47.22 -12.53 2.36
CA GLU A 119 47.91 -13.69 2.96
C GLU A 119 46.94 -14.87 3.15
N THR A 120 45.70 -14.60 3.55
CA THR A 120 44.70 -15.66 3.77
C THR A 120 44.22 -16.23 2.44
N ILE A 121 43.90 -15.38 1.47
CA ILE A 121 43.48 -15.76 0.12
C ILE A 121 44.56 -16.64 -0.51
N GLU A 122 45.83 -16.20 -0.49
CA GLU A 122 46.94 -16.98 -1.03
C GLU A 122 47.04 -18.35 -0.35
N LEU A 123 46.90 -18.41 0.98
CA LEU A 123 46.95 -19.66 1.74
C LEU A 123 45.86 -20.64 1.33
N VAL A 124 44.61 -20.19 1.15
CA VAL A 124 43.52 -21.11 0.78
C VAL A 124 43.53 -21.42 -0.72
N THR A 125 43.86 -20.47 -1.59
CA THR A 125 43.98 -20.67 -3.05
C THR A 125 45.15 -21.57 -3.42
N ALA A 126 46.26 -21.57 -2.64
CA ALA A 126 47.35 -22.51 -2.83
C ALA A 126 46.91 -23.99 -2.75
N THR A 127 45.80 -24.28 -2.07
CA THR A 127 45.24 -25.63 -1.98
C THR A 127 44.46 -26.08 -3.22
N HIS A 128 44.00 -25.13 -4.07
CA HIS A 128 43.15 -25.39 -5.24
C HIS A 128 43.80 -26.29 -6.28
N ARG A 129 45.12 -26.16 -6.50
CA ARG A 129 45.86 -27.06 -7.41
C ARG A 129 45.84 -28.51 -6.90
N GLY A 130 45.94 -28.70 -5.58
CA GLY A 130 45.82 -30.01 -4.95
C GLY A 130 44.42 -30.59 -5.14
N ILE A 131 43.39 -29.74 -5.11
CA ILE A 131 41.99 -30.16 -5.29
C ILE A 131 41.77 -30.85 -6.64
N LEU A 132 42.19 -30.23 -7.73
CA LEU A 132 42.04 -30.81 -9.06
C LEU A 132 42.79 -32.13 -9.21
N ARG A 133 44.04 -32.18 -8.72
CA ARG A 133 44.85 -33.40 -8.73
C ARG A 133 44.22 -34.51 -7.90
N GLY A 134 43.71 -34.17 -6.71
CA GLY A 134 43.05 -35.12 -5.82
C GLY A 134 41.77 -35.72 -6.41
N VAL A 135 41.00 -34.92 -7.16
CA VAL A 135 39.82 -35.40 -7.89
C VAL A 135 40.22 -36.36 -9.01
N GLU A 136 41.21 -36.01 -9.83
CA GLU A 136 41.71 -36.89 -10.90
C GLU A 136 42.29 -38.20 -10.36
N ASP A 137 43.18 -38.13 -9.36
CA ASP A 137 43.84 -39.30 -8.78
C ASP A 137 42.82 -40.20 -8.06
N GLY A 138 41.85 -39.61 -7.36
CA GLY A 138 40.74 -40.32 -6.75
C GLY A 138 39.89 -41.07 -7.77
N TYR A 139 39.52 -40.39 -8.87
CA TYR A 139 38.75 -40.99 -9.96
C TYR A 139 39.49 -42.15 -10.63
N ARG A 140 40.76 -41.94 -11.03
CA ARG A 140 41.59 -42.99 -11.66
C ARG A 140 41.75 -44.20 -10.74
N GLN A 141 41.93 -43.99 -9.45
CA GLN A 141 42.06 -45.07 -8.48
C GLN A 141 40.77 -45.88 -8.35
N VAL A 142 39.61 -45.22 -8.31
CA VAL A 142 38.30 -45.89 -8.27
C VAL A 142 38.09 -46.74 -9.53
N VAL A 143 38.40 -46.20 -10.72
CA VAL A 143 38.30 -46.94 -11.99
C VAL A 143 39.23 -48.16 -12.01
N ALA A 144 40.49 -47.99 -11.61
CA ALA A 144 41.47 -49.08 -11.58
C ALA A 144 41.04 -50.22 -10.65
N GLU A 145 40.49 -49.89 -9.48
CA GLU A 145 40.07 -50.86 -8.49
C GLU A 145 38.84 -51.68 -8.90
N ILE A 146 37.82 -51.00 -9.45
CA ILE A 146 36.62 -51.65 -9.99
C ILE A 146 36.98 -52.61 -11.13
N SER A 147 38.02 -52.27 -11.89
CA SER A 147 38.48 -53.07 -13.03
C SER A 147 39.31 -54.28 -12.60
N ALA A 148 40.21 -54.13 -11.61
CA ALA A 148 41.16 -55.17 -11.22
C ALA A 148 40.56 -56.26 -10.33
N THR A 149 39.72 -55.88 -9.35
CA THR A 149 39.30 -56.82 -8.29
C THR A 149 38.40 -57.96 -8.79
N PRO A 150 37.46 -57.71 -9.72
CA PRO A 150 36.67 -58.77 -10.33
C PRO A 150 37.46 -59.71 -11.25
N LEU A 151 38.48 -59.20 -11.96
CA LEU A 151 39.35 -60.02 -12.81
C LEU A 151 40.19 -61.02 -11.99
N LEU A 152 40.47 -60.68 -10.73
CA LEU A 152 41.19 -61.54 -9.78
C LEU A 152 40.27 -62.54 -9.05
N GLY A 153 38.96 -62.53 -9.32
CA GLY A 153 37.98 -63.39 -8.65
C GLY A 153 37.76 -63.07 -7.16
N ILE A 154 38.31 -61.96 -6.66
CA ILE A 154 38.23 -61.58 -5.24
C ILE A 154 36.83 -61.02 -4.92
N ASP A 155 36.22 -60.29 -5.87
CA ASP A 155 34.93 -59.64 -5.65
C ASP A 155 34.10 -59.50 -6.91
N THR A 156 32.78 -59.42 -6.75
CA THR A 156 31.89 -58.99 -7.84
C THR A 156 32.14 -57.52 -8.17
N ARG A 157 31.86 -57.12 -9.42
CA ARG A 157 31.94 -55.71 -9.87
C ARG A 157 31.13 -54.76 -8.98
N ARG A 158 29.99 -55.22 -8.45
CA ARG A 158 29.13 -54.50 -7.50
C ARG A 158 29.84 -54.29 -6.14
N GLN A 159 30.50 -55.31 -5.60
CA GLN A 159 31.28 -55.22 -4.36
C GLN A 159 32.53 -54.34 -4.53
N ALA A 160 33.23 -54.45 -5.67
CA ALA A 160 34.38 -53.60 -5.98
C ALA A 160 33.97 -52.12 -6.06
N SER A 161 32.81 -51.84 -6.64
CA SER A 161 32.25 -50.49 -6.74
C SER A 161 31.79 -49.95 -5.40
N GLN A 162 31.10 -50.76 -4.59
CA GLN A 162 30.75 -50.40 -3.21
C GLN A 162 31.99 -49.99 -2.41
N ARG A 163 33.05 -50.78 -2.43
CA ARG A 163 34.27 -50.44 -1.69
C ARG A 163 35.02 -49.25 -2.26
N ALA A 164 35.01 -49.08 -3.59
CA ALA A 164 35.61 -47.92 -4.21
C ALA A 164 34.86 -46.63 -3.81
N MET A 165 33.53 -46.67 -3.74
CA MET A 165 32.70 -45.57 -3.22
C MET A 165 32.90 -45.34 -1.71
N GLU A 166 33.02 -46.38 -0.90
CA GLU A 166 33.36 -46.27 0.53
C GLU A 166 34.73 -45.62 0.73
N ARG A 167 35.74 -46.02 -0.05
CA ARG A 167 37.09 -45.43 -0.02
C ARG A 167 37.09 -43.99 -0.52
N PHE A 168 36.31 -43.70 -1.54
CA PHE A 168 36.12 -42.35 -2.05
C PHE A 168 35.46 -41.45 -0.99
N ALA A 169 34.43 -41.93 -0.28
CA ALA A 169 33.81 -41.23 0.84
C ALA A 169 34.72 -41.09 2.08
N ASP A 170 35.52 -42.11 2.39
CA ASP A 170 36.52 -42.09 3.46
C ASP A 170 37.63 -41.08 3.23
N ARG A 171 38.04 -40.96 1.98
CA ARG A 171 38.93 -39.89 1.59
C ARG A 171 38.18 -38.56 1.61
N GLY A 172 36.93 -38.50 1.15
CA GLY A 172 36.38 -37.25 0.65
C GLY A 172 37.24 -36.73 -0.50
N VAL A 173 37.06 -35.48 -0.90
CA VAL A 173 38.10 -34.82 -1.70
C VAL A 173 39.21 -34.37 -0.73
N LYS A 174 39.92 -35.35 -0.14
CA LYS A 174 41.18 -35.12 0.59
C LYS A 174 42.22 -34.73 -0.45
N SER A 175 42.23 -33.43 -0.72
CA SER A 175 42.75 -32.81 -1.92
C SER A 175 44.19 -32.36 -1.74
N PHE A 176 44.56 -32.01 -0.51
CA PHE A 176 45.89 -31.49 -0.26
C PHE A 176 46.44 -32.00 1.08
N VAL A 177 47.76 -32.09 1.10
CA VAL A 177 48.57 -32.48 2.24
C VAL A 177 49.31 -31.24 2.71
N ASP A 178 49.23 -30.91 4.00
CA ASP A 178 49.96 -29.76 4.53
C ASP A 178 51.47 -30.03 4.60
N ARG A 179 52.25 -28.98 4.93
CA ARG A 179 53.71 -29.09 5.10
C ARG A 179 54.13 -30.13 6.15
N SER A 180 53.24 -30.49 7.07
CA SER A 180 53.47 -31.49 8.12
C SER A 180 53.03 -32.91 7.69
N GLY A 181 52.67 -33.12 6.43
CA GLY A 181 52.28 -34.44 5.90
C GLY A 181 50.85 -34.86 6.25
N ARG A 182 50.02 -33.96 6.79
CA ARG A 182 48.63 -34.28 7.18
C ARG A 182 47.69 -34.06 6.00
N ALA A 183 46.86 -35.05 5.70
CA ALA A 183 45.80 -34.94 4.72
C ALA A 183 44.57 -34.24 5.31
N TRP A 184 44.04 -33.23 4.61
CA TRP A 184 42.92 -32.43 5.07
C TRP A 184 41.71 -32.56 4.13
N ARG A 185 40.50 -32.42 4.71
CA ARG A 185 39.31 -32.07 3.92
C ARG A 185 39.37 -30.59 3.56
N MET A 186 38.90 -30.26 2.36
CA MET A 186 38.84 -28.89 1.83
C MET A 186 38.18 -27.91 2.81
N SER A 187 36.92 -28.21 3.15
CA SER A 187 36.10 -27.43 4.07
C SER A 187 36.75 -27.24 5.44
N SER A 188 37.31 -28.31 6.03
CA SER A 188 37.96 -28.25 7.34
C SER A 188 39.23 -27.42 7.37
N TYR A 189 39.98 -27.39 6.27
CA TYR A 189 41.19 -26.56 6.18
C TYR A 189 40.86 -25.10 5.92
N ALA A 190 39.95 -24.82 5.00
CA ALA A 190 39.50 -23.46 4.74
C ALA A 190 38.94 -22.84 6.02
N GLU A 191 38.08 -23.56 6.76
CA GLU A 191 37.58 -23.12 8.07
C GLU A 191 38.73 -22.84 9.04
N MET A 192 39.71 -23.74 9.16
CA MET A 192 40.85 -23.57 10.06
C MET A 192 41.73 -22.37 9.68
N ALA A 193 42.06 -22.23 8.39
CA ALA A 193 42.92 -21.17 7.86
C ALA A 193 42.26 -19.80 8.01
N VAL A 194 41.00 -19.68 7.57
CA VAL A 194 40.23 -18.44 7.69
C VAL A 194 40.00 -18.10 9.15
N ARG A 195 39.60 -19.06 9.99
CA ARG A 195 39.41 -18.81 11.44
C ARG A 195 40.68 -18.29 12.12
N THR A 196 41.83 -18.86 11.76
CA THR A 196 43.12 -18.39 12.30
C THR A 196 43.38 -16.94 11.88
N SER A 197 43.06 -16.61 10.64
CA SER A 197 43.34 -15.30 10.06
C SER A 197 42.38 -14.22 10.57
N VAL A 198 41.07 -14.50 10.66
CA VAL A 198 40.10 -13.59 11.29
C VAL A 198 40.42 -13.38 12.78
N GLY A 199 40.90 -14.41 13.48
CA GLY A 199 41.37 -14.26 14.84
C GLY A 199 42.60 -13.36 14.97
N ARG A 200 43.54 -13.43 14.02
CA ARG A 200 44.68 -12.50 13.94
C ARG A 200 44.24 -11.09 13.61
N ALA A 201 43.30 -10.93 12.67
CA ALA A 201 42.76 -9.64 12.26
C ALA A 201 42.07 -8.93 13.42
N ALA A 202 41.26 -9.65 14.22
CA ALA A 202 40.63 -9.09 15.41
C ALA A 202 41.67 -8.61 16.44
N VAL A 203 42.71 -9.40 16.69
CA VAL A 203 43.80 -9.00 17.61
C VAL A 203 44.58 -7.80 17.06
N GLU A 204 44.81 -7.74 15.75
CA GLU A 204 45.50 -6.60 15.13
C GLU A 204 44.67 -5.31 15.24
N GLY A 205 43.37 -5.38 14.94
CA GLY A 205 42.46 -4.25 15.09
C GLY A 205 42.39 -3.73 16.53
N GLN A 206 42.42 -4.63 17.52
CA GLN A 206 42.53 -4.26 18.93
C GLN A 206 43.87 -3.57 19.22
N ALA A 207 44.99 -4.20 18.82
CA ALA A 207 46.33 -3.69 19.06
C ALA A 207 46.50 -2.29 18.48
N ASP A 208 45.98 -2.01 17.29
CA ASP A 208 46.04 -0.70 16.66
C ASP A 208 45.29 0.38 17.47
N ARG A 209 44.15 0.04 18.07
CA ARG A 209 43.43 0.98 18.95
C ARG A 209 44.17 1.20 20.28
N LEU A 210 44.75 0.15 20.86
CA LEU A 210 45.57 0.27 22.06
C LEU A 210 46.82 1.14 21.81
N ARG A 211 47.50 0.95 20.67
CA ARG A 211 48.63 1.77 20.22
C ARG A 211 48.24 3.23 20.04
N ALA A 212 47.12 3.50 19.36
CA ALA A 212 46.60 4.85 19.17
C ALA A 212 46.28 5.55 20.50
N ALA A 213 45.96 4.79 21.54
CA ALA A 213 45.74 5.28 22.90
C ALA A 213 47.00 5.30 23.78
N GLY A 214 48.18 5.03 23.22
CA GLY A 214 49.44 5.00 23.97
C GLY A 214 49.60 3.82 24.95
N ARG A 215 48.82 2.75 24.77
CA ARG A 215 48.89 1.53 25.62
C ARG A 215 49.72 0.45 24.92
N ASP A 216 50.90 0.14 25.45
CA ASP A 216 51.81 -0.87 24.89
C ASP A 216 51.70 -2.25 25.57
N LEU A 217 51.16 -2.34 26.79
CA LEU A 217 51.17 -3.59 27.54
C LEU A 217 49.83 -4.33 27.44
N VAL A 218 49.92 -5.63 27.15
CA VAL A 218 48.79 -6.56 27.13
C VAL A 218 49.07 -7.78 27.99
N ILE A 219 48.02 -8.37 28.55
CA ILE A 219 48.07 -9.61 29.31
C ILE A 219 47.44 -10.75 28.50
N VAL A 220 48.11 -11.91 28.49
CA VAL A 220 47.58 -13.13 27.89
C VAL A 220 46.57 -13.78 28.83
N SER A 221 45.35 -14.03 28.37
CA SER A 221 44.30 -14.67 29.16
C SER A 221 44.70 -16.05 29.67
N ASN A 222 44.14 -16.47 30.80
CA ASN A 222 44.16 -17.87 31.23
C ASN A 222 43.03 -18.65 30.52
N ALA A 223 43.37 -19.73 29.80
CA ALA A 223 42.44 -20.52 29.00
C ALA A 223 42.44 -21.99 29.44
N PRO A 224 41.26 -22.59 29.72
CA PRO A 224 41.20 -23.98 30.15
C PRO A 224 41.69 -24.94 29.06
N ARG A 225 42.54 -25.91 29.45
CA ARG A 225 43.16 -26.91 28.56
C ARG A 225 44.11 -26.28 27.54
N GLU A 226 44.96 -25.38 28.02
CA GLU A 226 46.04 -24.76 27.26
C GLU A 226 46.91 -25.80 26.55
N CYS A 227 47.41 -25.46 25.37
CA CYS A 227 48.38 -26.30 24.67
C CYS A 227 49.81 -26.01 25.18
N PRO A 228 50.77 -26.92 24.93
CA PRO A 228 52.17 -26.71 25.33
C PRO A 228 52.81 -25.44 24.77
N LEU A 229 52.37 -24.97 23.59
CA LEU A 229 52.91 -23.76 22.94
C LEU A 229 52.45 -22.48 23.65
N CYS A 230 51.20 -22.43 24.12
CA CYS A 230 50.62 -21.24 24.74
C CYS A 230 50.91 -21.16 26.23
N ARG A 231 51.04 -22.31 26.92
CA ARG A 231 51.34 -22.40 28.37
C ARG A 231 52.45 -21.48 28.82
N ARG A 232 53.51 -21.35 28.00
CA ARG A 232 54.68 -20.53 28.34
C ARG A 232 54.40 -19.03 28.38
N TRP A 233 53.30 -18.56 27.80
CA TRP A 233 52.93 -17.15 27.68
C TRP A 233 51.70 -16.78 28.51
N GLU A 234 50.97 -17.77 28.98
CA GLU A 234 49.71 -17.62 29.72
C GLU A 234 49.89 -16.83 31.03
N GLY A 235 48.99 -15.86 31.27
CA GLY A 235 49.06 -14.96 32.42
C GLY A 235 50.24 -14.00 32.44
N LYS A 236 51.06 -13.95 31.37
CA LYS A 236 52.22 -13.06 31.28
C LYS A 236 51.88 -11.78 30.54
N LEU A 237 52.61 -10.71 30.90
CA LEU A 237 52.58 -9.45 30.19
C LEU A 237 53.45 -9.51 28.94
N LEU A 238 52.92 -8.99 27.84
CA LEU A 238 53.62 -8.80 26.58
C LEU A 238 53.55 -7.33 26.19
N SER A 239 54.58 -6.84 25.52
CA SER A 239 54.53 -5.54 24.83
C SER A 239 54.02 -5.71 23.40
N LEU A 240 53.25 -4.75 22.90
CA LEU A 240 52.83 -4.71 21.51
C LEU A 240 54.04 -4.41 20.60
N ASP A 241 54.82 -3.37 20.90
CA ASP A 241 55.88 -2.86 20.01
C ASP A 241 57.30 -2.94 20.62
N GLY A 242 57.42 -3.41 21.85
CA GLY A 242 58.72 -3.53 22.53
C GLY A 242 59.64 -4.64 22.00
N PRO A 243 60.93 -4.63 22.39
CA PRO A 243 61.90 -5.63 21.96
C PRO A 243 61.56 -7.05 22.45
N PRO A 244 62.07 -8.10 21.79
CA PRO A 244 61.94 -9.46 22.29
C PRO A 244 62.68 -9.64 23.61
N GLY A 245 62.29 -10.66 24.38
CA GLY A 245 62.95 -11.06 25.61
C GLY A 245 62.33 -10.46 26.87
N ARG A 246 62.56 -11.19 27.98
CA ARG A 246 62.05 -10.84 29.30
C ARG A 246 62.77 -9.62 29.85
N ARG A 247 62.01 -8.63 30.34
CA ARG A 247 62.54 -7.41 30.94
C ARG A 247 61.63 -6.88 32.05
N GLU A 248 62.21 -6.08 32.93
CA GLU A 248 61.46 -5.30 33.89
C GLU A 248 61.21 -3.91 33.30
N VAL A 249 59.98 -3.41 33.43
CA VAL A 249 59.58 -2.08 32.96
C VAL A 249 58.93 -1.33 34.12
N GLN A 250 59.22 -0.04 34.22
CA GLN A 250 58.55 0.87 35.15
C GLN A 250 57.36 1.50 34.43
N VAL A 251 56.16 1.33 34.99
CA VAL A 251 54.92 1.89 34.44
C VAL A 251 54.20 2.68 35.52
N GLU A 252 53.65 3.83 35.17
CA GLU A 252 52.88 4.64 36.11
C GLU A 252 51.54 3.98 36.43
N HIS A 253 51.12 4.08 37.70
CA HIS A 253 49.83 3.59 38.17
C HIS A 253 48.69 4.33 37.48
N ALA A 254 47.69 3.61 36.96
CA ALA A 254 46.66 4.22 36.12
C ALA A 254 45.71 5.19 36.85
N THR A 255 45.65 5.14 38.19
CA THR A 255 44.77 6.00 39.02
C THR A 255 45.52 6.74 40.13
N GLU A 256 46.83 6.58 40.25
CA GLU A 256 47.62 7.20 41.31
C GLU A 256 48.82 7.90 40.68
N ASP A 257 48.66 9.19 40.38
CA ASP A 257 49.66 9.99 39.68
C ASP A 257 51.01 9.97 40.41
N GLY A 258 52.10 9.82 39.65
CA GLY A 258 53.48 9.78 40.17
C GLY A 258 53.89 8.46 40.84
N ARG A 259 52.99 7.49 41.02
CA ARG A 259 53.34 6.18 41.56
C ARG A 259 53.81 5.24 40.45
N MET A 260 55.11 4.94 40.42
CA MET A 260 55.68 3.96 39.48
C MET A 260 55.58 2.53 40.01
N LEU A 261 55.11 1.62 39.16
CA LEU A 261 55.02 0.18 39.39
C LEU A 261 56.06 -0.56 38.55
N ARG A 262 56.72 -1.54 39.17
CA ARG A 262 57.64 -2.47 38.49
C ARG A 262 56.86 -3.66 37.97
N VAL A 263 56.85 -3.85 36.65
CA VAL A 263 56.17 -4.97 36.00
C VAL A 263 57.13 -5.81 35.15
N TRP A 264 56.90 -7.12 35.13
CA TRP A 264 57.71 -8.05 34.33
C TRP A 264 57.04 -8.32 32.98
N VAL A 265 57.64 -7.81 31.91
CA VAL A 265 57.24 -8.10 30.53
C VAL A 265 57.99 -9.34 30.06
N ALA A 266 57.27 -10.36 29.61
CA ALA A 266 57.85 -11.64 29.21
C ALA A 266 58.47 -11.63 27.81
N GLY A 267 58.08 -10.68 26.95
CA GLY A 267 58.52 -10.54 25.57
C GLY A 267 57.55 -9.67 24.78
N SER A 268 57.68 -9.67 23.45
CA SER A 268 56.71 -8.99 22.57
C SER A 268 55.61 -9.94 22.07
N VAL A 269 54.48 -9.39 21.64
CA VAL A 269 53.40 -10.18 21.00
C VAL A 269 53.91 -10.91 19.77
N ASP A 270 54.77 -10.28 18.96
CA ASP A 270 55.36 -10.90 17.78
C ASP A 270 56.32 -12.04 18.10
N GLU A 271 57.15 -11.90 19.13
CA GLU A 271 57.96 -13.00 19.65
C GLU A 271 57.08 -14.16 20.10
N ALA A 272 55.99 -13.85 20.82
CA ALA A 272 55.06 -14.85 21.31
C ALA A 272 54.37 -15.61 20.18
N ARG A 273 53.90 -14.89 19.16
CA ARG A 273 53.29 -15.45 17.94
C ARG A 273 54.26 -16.36 17.18
N ARG A 274 55.50 -15.89 16.94
CA ARG A 274 56.54 -16.70 16.25
C ARG A 274 56.83 -18.02 16.97
N ALA A 275 56.67 -18.03 18.27
CA ALA A 275 56.90 -19.22 19.08
C ALA A 275 55.62 -19.97 19.49
N GLY A 276 54.49 -19.69 18.85
CA GLY A 276 53.29 -20.52 18.87
C GLY A 276 52.10 -19.95 19.64
N LEU A 277 52.16 -18.75 20.22
CA LEU A 277 50.97 -18.07 20.73
C LEU A 277 50.02 -17.76 19.55
N GLN A 278 48.69 -17.86 19.78
CA GLN A 278 47.68 -17.66 18.72
C GLN A 278 47.87 -18.58 17.48
N HIS A 279 48.40 -19.79 17.68
CA HIS A 279 48.42 -20.84 16.65
C HIS A 279 46.98 -21.24 16.21
N PRO A 280 46.81 -21.99 15.11
CA PRO A 280 45.49 -22.46 14.70
C PRO A 280 44.73 -23.19 15.82
N ASN A 281 43.47 -22.81 16.05
CA ASN A 281 42.61 -23.30 17.13
C ASN A 281 42.99 -22.84 18.56
N CYS A 282 43.92 -21.90 18.71
CA CYS A 282 44.22 -21.28 19.99
C CYS A 282 43.01 -20.45 20.49
N ARG A 283 42.80 -20.44 21.82
CA ARG A 283 41.67 -19.76 22.48
C ARG A 283 42.09 -18.62 23.40
N HIS A 284 43.37 -18.22 23.36
CA HIS A 284 43.86 -17.16 24.24
C HIS A 284 43.47 -15.79 23.68
N SER A 285 42.86 -14.95 24.52
CA SER A 285 42.70 -13.51 24.26
C SER A 285 43.93 -12.73 24.72
N LEU A 286 44.09 -11.56 24.12
CA LEU A 286 44.93 -10.49 24.67
C LEU A 286 44.00 -9.43 25.24
N SER A 287 44.31 -8.94 26.44
CA SER A 287 43.58 -7.84 27.06
C SER A 287 44.56 -6.71 27.35
N ALA A 288 44.13 -5.46 27.27
CA ALA A 288 44.93 -4.34 27.76
C ALA A 288 45.33 -4.54 29.22
N TYR A 289 46.59 -4.27 29.54
CA TYR A 289 47.07 -4.23 30.91
C TYR A 289 47.04 -2.78 31.41
N THR A 290 46.22 -2.54 32.42
CA THR A 290 46.10 -1.24 33.09
C THR A 290 46.87 -1.32 34.41
N PRO A 291 48.03 -0.65 34.55
CA PRO A 291 48.85 -0.74 35.76
C PRO A 291 48.07 -0.34 37.01
N GLY A 292 48.14 -1.17 38.06
CA GLY A 292 47.44 -0.93 39.33
C GLY A 292 45.98 -1.37 39.36
N VAL A 293 45.33 -1.51 38.20
CA VAL A 293 43.93 -1.95 38.08
C VAL A 293 43.84 -3.42 37.66
N THR A 294 44.67 -3.84 36.70
CA THR A 294 44.68 -5.22 36.21
C THR A 294 45.47 -6.13 37.15
N SER A 295 44.78 -7.09 37.76
CA SER A 295 45.41 -8.12 38.59
C SER A 295 46.12 -9.18 37.76
N LEU A 296 47.42 -9.35 37.99
CA LEU A 296 48.22 -10.44 37.43
C LEU A 296 47.98 -11.73 38.23
N ILE A 297 46.88 -12.41 37.97
CA ILE A 297 46.61 -13.72 38.60
C ILE A 297 47.57 -14.75 37.99
N PRO A 298 48.41 -15.44 38.79
CA PRO A 298 49.26 -16.51 38.28
C PRO A 298 48.39 -17.58 37.60
N PRO A 299 48.76 -18.08 36.41
CA PRO A 299 47.98 -19.12 35.75
C PRO A 299 47.92 -20.36 36.63
N MET A 300 46.78 -21.05 36.63
CA MET A 300 46.69 -22.36 37.27
C MET A 300 47.66 -23.31 36.58
N ARG A 301 48.49 -24.03 37.34
CA ARG A 301 49.43 -24.99 36.76
C ARG A 301 48.62 -26.13 36.11
N SER A 302 48.64 -26.20 34.77
CA SER A 302 48.13 -27.35 34.02
C SER A 302 49.25 -28.36 33.76
N ASP A 303 48.99 -29.64 34.04
CA ASP A 303 49.86 -30.76 33.67
C ASP A 303 49.75 -31.13 32.18
N GLY A 304 48.78 -30.56 31.45
CA GLY A 304 48.50 -30.88 30.04
C GLY A 304 47.51 -32.02 29.81
N ALA A 305 47.08 -32.73 30.85
CA ALA A 305 46.14 -33.84 30.74
C ALA A 305 44.82 -33.42 30.08
N GLY A 306 44.32 -32.23 30.42
CA GLY A 306 43.11 -31.67 29.82
C GLY A 306 43.22 -31.39 28.32
N TYR A 307 44.40 -30.99 27.83
CA TYR A 307 44.65 -30.80 26.40
C TYR A 307 44.66 -32.14 25.66
N GLU A 308 45.37 -33.14 26.19
CA GLU A 308 45.43 -34.49 25.61
C GLU A 308 44.06 -35.16 25.58
N ALA A 309 43.30 -35.06 26.67
CA ALA A 309 41.93 -35.56 26.76
C ALA A 309 41.01 -34.88 25.73
N GLY A 310 41.16 -33.57 25.54
CA GLY A 310 40.49 -32.82 24.48
C GLY A 310 40.85 -33.31 23.08
N GLN A 311 42.13 -33.52 22.78
CA GLN A 311 42.60 -34.05 21.50
C GLN A 311 42.06 -35.46 21.23
N ARG A 312 42.02 -36.32 22.26
CA ARG A 312 41.41 -37.65 22.17
C ARG A 312 39.92 -37.57 21.85
N GLN A 313 39.18 -36.67 22.50
CA GLN A 313 37.78 -36.42 22.18
C GLN A 313 37.60 -36.00 20.71
N ARG A 314 38.41 -35.04 20.21
CA ARG A 314 38.37 -34.61 18.81
C ARG A 314 38.64 -35.78 17.84
N ALA A 315 39.56 -36.68 18.19
CA ALA A 315 39.87 -37.86 17.39
C ALA A 315 38.69 -38.86 17.32
N ILE A 316 37.99 -39.08 18.45
CA ILE A 316 36.80 -39.94 18.48
C ILE A 316 35.67 -39.31 17.64
N GLU A 317 35.43 -38.01 17.77
CA GLU A 317 34.41 -37.32 16.98
C GLU A 317 34.69 -37.38 15.46
N ARG A 318 35.95 -37.21 15.03
CA ARG A 318 36.34 -37.43 13.62
C ARG A 318 36.03 -38.84 13.14
N LYS A 319 36.29 -39.86 13.97
CA LYS A 319 35.94 -41.25 13.67
C LYS A 319 34.41 -41.45 13.58
N ILE A 320 33.62 -40.80 14.43
CA ILE A 320 32.15 -40.85 14.36
C ILE A 320 31.67 -40.27 13.02
N ARG A 321 32.15 -39.07 12.64
CA ARG A 321 31.81 -38.45 11.35
C ARG A 321 32.18 -39.35 10.18
N GLN A 322 33.39 -39.90 10.19
CA GLN A 322 33.85 -40.84 9.16
C GLN A 322 32.90 -42.04 9.00
N GLN A 323 32.44 -42.67 10.10
CA GLN A 323 31.52 -43.80 9.98
C GLN A 323 30.10 -43.38 9.53
N LYS A 324 29.65 -42.17 9.84
CA LYS A 324 28.38 -41.64 9.30
C LYS A 324 28.48 -41.35 7.81
N ASP A 325 29.58 -40.75 7.37
CA ASP A 325 29.84 -40.50 5.94
C ASP A 325 29.85 -41.83 5.16
N ARG A 326 30.46 -42.89 5.72
CA ARG A 326 30.38 -44.26 5.15
C ARG A 326 28.97 -44.81 5.10
N ALA A 327 28.16 -44.61 6.14
CA ALA A 327 26.77 -45.08 6.15
C ALA A 327 25.94 -44.38 5.07
N SER A 328 26.17 -43.09 4.85
CA SER A 328 25.54 -42.30 3.79
C SER A 328 26.00 -42.69 2.38
N ALA A 329 27.28 -43.04 2.21
CA ALA A 329 27.86 -43.42 0.93
C ALA A 329 27.66 -44.91 0.56
N SER A 330 27.07 -45.72 1.45
CA SER A 330 26.88 -47.14 1.21
C SER A 330 25.79 -47.40 0.18
N MET A 331 26.11 -48.15 -0.89
CA MET A 331 25.17 -48.60 -1.93
C MET A 331 24.44 -49.91 -1.55
N THR A 332 24.87 -50.61 -0.49
CA THR A 332 24.20 -51.83 0.01
C THR A 332 23.59 -51.65 1.40
N PRO A 333 22.47 -52.34 1.71
CA PRO A 333 21.91 -52.37 3.06
C PRO A 333 22.88 -52.94 4.11
N GLU A 334 23.68 -53.94 3.75
CA GLU A 334 24.64 -54.59 4.65
C GLU A 334 25.79 -53.63 5.03
N GLY A 335 26.35 -52.93 4.04
CA GLY A 335 27.41 -51.93 4.26
C GLY A 335 26.93 -50.77 5.14
N LYS A 336 25.68 -50.33 4.92
CA LYS A 336 25.03 -49.28 5.73
C LYS A 336 24.87 -49.73 7.19
N ARG A 337 24.34 -50.94 7.42
CA ARG A 337 24.18 -51.52 8.77
C ARG A 337 25.51 -51.64 9.51
N LEU A 338 26.57 -52.10 8.83
CA LEU A 338 27.91 -52.21 9.43
C LEU A 338 28.47 -50.83 9.82
N ALA A 339 28.32 -49.83 8.95
CA ALA A 339 28.75 -48.46 9.24
C ALA A 339 27.98 -47.86 10.43
N GLU A 340 26.66 -48.04 10.48
CA GLU A 340 25.82 -47.61 11.61
C GLU A 340 26.20 -48.31 12.94
N GLN A 341 26.54 -49.59 12.90
CA GLN A 341 27.05 -50.31 14.08
C GLN A 341 28.36 -49.68 14.58
N ARG A 342 29.28 -49.35 13.67
CA ARG A 342 30.54 -48.66 14.01
C ARG A 342 30.30 -47.25 14.55
N VAL A 343 29.29 -46.52 14.04
CA VAL A 343 28.87 -45.23 14.64
C VAL A 343 28.49 -45.42 16.10
N ARG A 344 27.64 -46.40 16.41
CA ARG A 344 27.23 -46.70 17.80
C ARG A 344 28.42 -47.06 18.69
N GLN A 345 29.38 -47.85 18.17
CA GLN A 345 30.60 -48.20 18.88
C GLN A 345 31.46 -46.96 19.19
N ARG A 346 31.68 -46.08 18.22
CA ARG A 346 32.46 -44.84 18.43
C ARG A 346 31.75 -43.85 19.34
N GLN A 347 30.43 -43.79 19.28
CA GLN A 347 29.64 -42.99 20.23
C GLN A 347 29.70 -43.55 21.65
N LYS A 348 29.82 -44.88 21.82
CA LYS A 348 30.12 -45.49 23.12
C LYS A 348 31.52 -45.11 23.59
N GLU A 349 32.54 -45.24 22.73
CA GLU A 349 33.91 -44.80 23.02
C GLU A 349 33.95 -43.33 23.49
N LEU A 350 33.16 -42.45 22.85
CA LEU A 350 33.03 -41.05 23.26
C LEU A 350 32.39 -40.90 24.64
N ARG A 351 31.30 -41.63 24.92
CA ARG A 351 30.65 -41.59 26.25
C ARG A 351 31.60 -42.06 27.34
N ASP A 352 32.29 -43.17 27.11
CA ASP A 352 33.26 -43.74 28.07
C ASP A 352 34.44 -42.78 28.28
N HIS A 353 34.89 -42.07 27.23
CA HIS A 353 35.92 -41.03 27.34
C HIS A 353 35.44 -39.85 28.19
N LEU A 354 34.22 -39.35 27.95
CA LEU A 354 33.65 -38.23 28.71
C LEU A 354 33.35 -38.59 30.17
N GLN A 355 33.03 -39.86 30.47
CA GLN A 355 32.86 -40.33 31.84
C GLN A 355 34.18 -40.29 32.62
N ARG A 356 35.31 -40.55 31.97
CA ARG A 356 36.66 -40.45 32.57
C ARG A 356 37.16 -39.01 32.68
N HIS A 357 36.54 -38.08 31.94
CA HIS A 357 36.96 -36.68 31.81
C HIS A 357 35.75 -35.75 31.94
N PRO A 358 35.20 -35.57 33.16
CA PRO A 358 33.96 -34.80 33.41
C PRO A 358 34.05 -33.32 33.01
N GLU A 359 35.26 -32.77 32.85
CA GLU A 359 35.53 -31.42 32.34
C GLU A 359 35.26 -31.26 30.83
N LEU A 360 35.09 -32.38 30.10
CA LEU A 360 34.78 -32.39 28.67
C LEU A 360 33.28 -32.48 28.43
N LYS A 361 32.79 -31.73 27.44
CA LYS A 361 31.38 -31.72 27.04
C LYS A 361 31.17 -32.45 25.73
N ARG A 362 30.12 -33.28 25.65
CA ARG A 362 29.64 -33.84 24.38
C ARG A 362 28.96 -32.75 23.55
N LEU A 363 29.46 -32.51 22.35
CA LEU A 363 28.86 -31.58 21.39
C LEU A 363 28.32 -32.36 20.19
N ARG A 364 27.02 -32.66 20.21
CA ARG A 364 26.39 -33.56 19.22
C ARG A 364 26.48 -33.03 17.78
N TYR A 365 26.45 -31.71 17.58
CA TYR A 365 26.57 -31.13 16.24
C TYR A 365 27.91 -31.51 15.58
N ARG A 366 29.00 -31.60 16.35
CA ARG A 366 30.32 -32.01 15.85
C ARG A 366 30.37 -33.47 15.39
N GLU A 367 29.38 -34.28 15.72
CA GLU A 367 29.27 -35.65 15.23
C GLU A 367 28.56 -35.74 13.88
N ARG A 368 28.02 -34.65 13.31
CA ARG A 368 27.30 -34.67 12.03
C ARG A 368 28.28 -34.68 10.83
N PRO A 369 27.93 -35.33 9.71
CA PRO A 369 28.60 -35.13 8.42
C PRO A 369 28.73 -33.63 8.10
N GLY A 370 29.86 -33.19 7.57
CA GLY A 370 30.08 -31.78 7.20
C GLY A 370 30.16 -30.78 8.35
N ALA A 371 30.03 -31.20 9.62
CA ALA A 371 30.03 -30.28 10.75
C ALA A 371 31.35 -29.51 10.89
N GLY A 372 31.24 -28.19 10.96
CA GLY A 372 32.32 -27.29 11.35
C GLY A 372 32.61 -27.30 12.86
N ASN A 373 33.44 -26.36 13.29
CA ASN A 373 33.81 -26.22 14.70
C ASN A 373 32.73 -25.52 15.54
N LEU A 374 31.90 -24.69 14.91
CA LEU A 374 30.72 -24.06 15.49
C LEU A 374 29.45 -24.87 15.24
N PRO A 375 28.42 -24.75 16.10
CA PRO A 375 27.11 -25.26 15.76
C PRO A 375 26.62 -24.58 14.46
N GLU A 376 25.82 -25.29 13.68
CA GLU A 376 25.08 -24.65 12.58
C GLU A 376 24.36 -23.43 13.14
N PRO A 377 24.51 -22.25 12.51
CA PRO A 377 23.77 -21.08 12.94
C PRO A 377 22.29 -21.48 13.00
N ARG A 378 21.63 -21.12 14.10
CA ARG A 378 20.17 -21.28 14.17
C ARG A 378 19.64 -20.59 12.93
N ARG A 379 18.82 -21.31 12.13
CA ARG A 379 18.11 -20.71 11.01
C ARG A 379 17.55 -19.37 11.52
N PRO A 380 17.82 -18.24 10.83
CA PRO A 380 17.35 -16.95 11.31
C PRO A 380 15.88 -17.10 11.64
N LEU A 381 15.51 -16.68 12.86
CA LEU A 381 14.11 -16.67 13.25
C LEU A 381 13.38 -15.86 12.19
N ASP A 382 12.27 -16.40 11.70
CA ASP A 382 11.40 -15.68 10.79
C ASP A 382 11.09 -14.31 11.40
N ALA A 383 11.29 -13.24 10.63
CA ALA A 383 11.15 -11.87 11.12
C ALA A 383 9.73 -11.67 11.68
N ASP A 384 8.73 -12.23 11.00
CA ASP A 384 7.33 -12.22 11.42
C ASP A 384 7.15 -12.99 12.76
N ALA A 385 7.90 -14.07 12.98
CA ALA A 385 7.90 -14.82 14.24
C ALA A 385 8.51 -14.03 15.41
N VAL A 386 9.53 -13.21 15.15
CA VAL A 386 10.16 -12.35 16.15
C VAL A 386 9.19 -11.27 16.60
N GLU A 387 8.53 -10.60 15.66
CA GLU A 387 7.54 -9.57 15.98
C GLU A 387 6.33 -10.17 16.72
N ALA A 388 5.84 -11.36 16.30
CA ALA A 388 4.79 -12.08 17.02
C ALA A 388 5.23 -12.52 18.43
N ALA A 389 6.51 -12.81 18.65
CA ALA A 389 7.05 -13.10 19.97
C ALA A 389 7.12 -11.85 20.86
N LYS A 390 7.42 -10.68 20.30
CA LYS A 390 7.39 -9.41 21.04
C LYS A 390 6.00 -9.08 21.56
N VAL A 391 4.96 -9.21 20.74
CA VAL A 391 3.57 -8.97 21.18
C VAL A 391 3.14 -9.93 22.30
N ARG A 392 3.53 -11.21 22.21
CA ARG A 392 3.24 -12.23 23.23
C ARG A 392 3.95 -12.00 24.56
N ALA A 393 5.25 -11.69 24.49
CA ALA A 393 6.09 -11.50 25.68
C ALA A 393 5.94 -10.10 26.28
N GLY A 394 5.49 -9.14 25.48
CA GLY A 394 5.36 -7.74 25.80
C GLY A 394 4.18 -7.42 26.70
N ASP A 395 4.25 -6.25 27.33
CA ASP A 395 3.18 -5.67 28.11
C ASP A 395 2.23 -4.84 27.21
N GLY A 396 1.30 -4.10 27.81
CA GLY A 396 0.35 -3.27 27.06
C GLY A 396 0.96 -2.12 26.26
N ARG A 397 2.24 -1.78 26.48
CA ARG A 397 2.94 -0.70 25.77
C ARG A 397 3.68 -1.20 24.54
N THR A 398 3.93 -2.50 24.46
CA THR A 398 4.70 -3.12 23.37
C THR A 398 4.09 -2.84 21.99
N PRO A 399 2.76 -2.92 21.78
CA PRO A 399 2.17 -2.53 20.50
C PRO A 399 2.42 -1.06 20.12
N ALA A 400 2.41 -0.14 21.10
CA ALA A 400 2.63 1.29 20.88
C ALA A 400 4.06 1.62 20.45
N GLU A 401 5.04 0.84 20.89
CA GLU A 401 6.46 0.99 20.52
C GLU A 401 6.79 0.34 19.16
N MET A 402 5.88 -0.47 18.60
CA MET A 402 6.06 -1.15 17.32
C MET A 402 5.55 -0.30 16.16
N SER A 403 6.25 -0.34 15.03
CA SER A 403 5.77 0.24 13.76
C SER A 403 4.61 -0.56 13.16
N ASP A 404 3.84 0.04 12.26
CA ASP A 404 2.73 -0.64 11.58
C ASP A 404 3.20 -1.86 10.79
N GLU A 405 4.40 -1.79 10.20
CA GLU A 405 5.00 -2.93 9.50
C GLU A 405 5.30 -4.09 10.46
N GLN A 406 5.80 -3.79 11.66
CA GLN A 406 6.08 -4.79 12.70
C GLN A 406 4.80 -5.38 13.29
N LEU A 407 3.76 -4.57 13.50
CA LEU A 407 2.44 -5.05 13.93
C LEU A 407 1.81 -5.96 12.86
N GLY A 408 1.90 -5.57 11.59
CA GLY A 408 1.48 -6.40 10.46
C GLY A 408 2.25 -7.71 10.36
N ALA A 409 3.58 -7.67 10.57
CA ALA A 409 4.43 -8.86 10.62
C ALA A 409 4.04 -9.81 11.75
N ALA A 410 3.75 -9.28 12.94
CA ALA A 410 3.29 -10.06 14.07
C ALA A 410 1.95 -10.77 13.79
N LEU A 411 1.02 -10.11 13.10
CA LEU A 411 -0.28 -10.69 12.70
C LEU A 411 -0.13 -11.78 11.62
N ARG A 412 0.72 -11.55 10.60
CA ARG A 412 0.94 -12.50 9.48
C ARG A 412 1.48 -13.85 9.93
N HIS A 413 2.32 -13.89 10.97
CA HIS A 413 2.88 -15.14 11.47
C HIS A 413 1.83 -16.12 12.01
N GLY A 414 0.65 -15.63 12.43
CA GLY A 414 -0.49 -16.47 12.81
C GLY A 414 -0.41 -17.15 14.19
N THR A 415 0.64 -16.89 14.99
CA THR A 415 0.81 -17.51 16.31
C THR A 415 0.35 -16.67 17.51
N LEU A 416 -0.27 -15.53 17.25
CA LEU A 416 -0.90 -14.70 18.29
C LEU A 416 -2.20 -15.35 18.75
N ASP A 417 -2.48 -15.31 20.04
CA ASP A 417 -3.78 -15.71 20.55
C ASP A 417 -4.78 -14.53 20.48
N GLU A 418 -6.02 -14.77 20.93
CA GLU A 418 -7.08 -13.75 20.84
C GLU A 418 -6.78 -12.51 21.69
N ARG A 419 -6.13 -12.69 22.84
CA ARG A 419 -5.76 -11.59 23.71
C ARG A 419 -4.66 -10.75 23.08
N ASP A 420 -3.70 -11.38 22.44
CA ASP A 420 -2.62 -10.67 21.75
C ASP A 420 -3.12 -9.92 20.52
N ARG A 421 -4.05 -10.51 19.75
CA ARG A 421 -4.72 -9.80 18.65
C ARG A 421 -5.50 -8.60 19.15
N ALA A 422 -6.21 -8.72 20.27
CA ALA A 422 -6.95 -7.61 20.86
C ALA A 422 -6.04 -6.45 21.28
N LYS A 423 -4.82 -6.72 21.77
CA LYS A 423 -3.83 -5.65 22.07
C LYS A 423 -3.39 -4.91 20.80
N VAL A 424 -3.10 -5.67 19.74
CA VAL A 424 -2.68 -5.09 18.45
C VAL A 424 -3.84 -4.29 17.82
N GLN A 425 -5.07 -4.82 17.90
CA GLN A 425 -6.26 -4.13 17.42
C GLN A 425 -6.52 -2.84 18.18
N ALA A 426 -6.46 -2.86 19.53
CA ALA A 426 -6.66 -1.66 20.33
C ALA A 426 -5.58 -0.58 20.09
N GLU A 427 -4.38 -0.97 19.67
CA GLU A 427 -3.35 -0.03 19.21
C GLU A 427 -3.70 0.56 17.84
N ALA A 428 -4.09 -0.30 16.89
CA ALA A 428 -4.51 0.14 15.56
C ALA A 428 -5.70 1.12 15.65
N ASP A 429 -6.73 0.78 16.43
CA ASP A 429 -7.91 1.62 16.66
C ASP A 429 -7.51 2.99 17.23
N ARG A 430 -6.55 3.03 18.17
CA ARG A 430 -6.04 4.29 18.74
C ARG A 430 -5.29 5.14 17.72
N ARG A 431 -4.47 4.52 16.86
CA ARG A 431 -3.75 5.22 15.78
C ARG A 431 -4.72 5.76 14.74
N ASP A 432 -5.72 4.97 14.37
CA ASP A 432 -6.78 5.37 13.44
C ASP A 432 -7.59 6.55 13.99
N GLU A 433 -7.94 6.51 15.28
CA GLU A 433 -8.60 7.61 15.98
C GLU A 433 -7.72 8.87 15.96
N GLN A 434 -6.43 8.76 16.32
CA GLN A 434 -5.51 9.90 16.30
C GLN A 434 -5.34 10.48 14.89
N HIS A 435 -5.21 9.63 13.86
CA HIS A 435 -5.14 10.06 12.46
C HIS A 435 -6.41 10.78 12.00
N LEU A 436 -7.58 10.30 12.43
CA LEU A 436 -8.86 10.96 12.17
C LEU A 436 -8.88 12.34 12.85
N LEU A 437 -8.45 12.44 14.11
CA LEU A 437 -8.37 13.70 14.83
C LEU A 437 -7.38 14.68 14.18
N ASP A 438 -6.22 14.23 13.75
CA ASP A 438 -5.23 15.10 13.09
C ASP A 438 -5.76 15.66 11.76
N ARG A 439 -6.62 14.92 11.05
CA ARG A 439 -7.30 15.39 9.83
C ARG A 439 -8.44 16.35 10.13
N VAL A 440 -9.30 16.02 11.09
CA VAL A 440 -10.53 16.77 11.40
C VAL A 440 -10.22 18.03 12.21
N ARG A 441 -9.19 17.99 13.06
CA ARG A 441 -8.77 19.10 13.91
C ARG A 441 -7.25 19.31 13.94
N PRO A 442 -6.62 19.64 12.81
CA PRO A 442 -5.19 19.91 12.79
C PRO A 442 -4.84 21.03 13.78
N GLY A 443 -3.91 20.76 14.70
CA GLY A 443 -3.53 21.73 15.76
C GLY A 443 -4.63 22.01 16.80
N GLY A 444 -5.62 21.13 16.94
CA GLY A 444 -6.69 21.22 17.94
C GLY A 444 -7.89 22.08 17.54
N LYS A 445 -7.88 22.67 16.35
CA LYS A 445 -9.01 23.44 15.80
C LYS A 445 -9.69 22.67 14.70
N LEU A 446 -11.02 22.55 14.78
CA LEU A 446 -11.85 21.93 13.75
C LEU A 446 -11.61 22.63 12.41
N VAL A 447 -11.46 21.86 11.34
CA VAL A 447 -11.38 22.42 9.97
C VAL A 447 -12.64 23.22 9.62
N GLU A 448 -12.49 24.23 8.78
CA GLU A 448 -13.63 25.05 8.36
C GLU A 448 -14.59 24.29 7.45
N ASP A 449 -14.03 23.45 6.57
CA ASP A 449 -14.78 22.62 5.64
C ASP A 449 -14.88 21.17 6.15
N LEU A 450 -16.10 20.78 6.53
CA LEU A 450 -16.42 19.43 7.01
C LEU A 450 -16.93 18.50 5.89
N THR A 451 -17.10 19.01 4.67
CA THR A 451 -17.63 18.23 3.54
C THR A 451 -16.68 17.10 3.09
N GLY A 452 -15.37 17.27 3.36
CA GLY A 452 -14.34 16.26 3.12
C GLY A 452 -14.40 15.02 4.04
N PHE A 453 -15.32 14.95 5.01
CA PHE A 453 -15.48 13.84 5.95
C PHE A 453 -16.84 13.17 5.81
N GLY A 454 -16.88 11.84 5.93
CA GLY A 454 -18.14 11.07 5.89
C GLY A 454 -18.85 11.08 7.23
N ASP A 455 -20.12 10.67 7.25
CA ASP A 455 -20.94 10.69 8.47
C ASP A 455 -20.39 9.74 9.54
N ASP A 456 -19.83 8.59 9.14
CA ASP A 456 -19.13 7.67 10.07
C ASP A 456 -17.84 8.27 10.65
N GLU A 457 -17.14 9.10 9.88
CA GLU A 457 -15.95 9.82 10.38
C GLU A 457 -16.38 10.93 11.34
N LEU A 458 -17.40 11.71 10.99
CA LEU A 458 -17.97 12.77 11.83
C LEU A 458 -18.56 12.21 13.13
N ALA A 459 -19.34 11.15 13.06
CA ALA A 459 -19.94 10.49 14.23
C ALA A 459 -18.87 9.96 15.21
N ARG A 460 -17.78 9.37 14.70
CA ARG A 460 -16.65 8.92 15.52
C ARG A 460 -15.88 10.08 16.17
N THR A 461 -15.94 11.28 15.60
CA THR A 461 -15.28 12.46 16.18
C THR A 461 -16.09 13.15 17.28
N LEU A 462 -17.43 13.02 17.28
CA LEU A 462 -18.32 13.62 18.28
C LEU A 462 -17.89 13.39 19.73
N PRO A 463 -17.57 12.17 20.20
CA PRO A 463 -17.16 11.94 21.59
C PRO A 463 -15.76 12.50 21.92
N LEU A 464 -15.02 12.97 20.91
CA LEU A 464 -13.62 13.36 21.05
C LEU A 464 -13.43 14.88 21.01
N VAL A 465 -14.44 15.66 20.61
CA VAL A 465 -14.37 17.12 20.41
C VAL A 465 -15.14 17.91 21.50
N GLY A 466 -14.87 19.20 21.64
CA GLY A 466 -15.55 20.04 22.63
C GLY A 466 -16.95 20.49 22.18
N ASP A 467 -17.79 20.96 23.12
CA ASP A 467 -19.20 21.29 22.88
C ASP A 467 -19.47 22.22 21.68
N GLU A 468 -18.63 23.25 21.46
CA GLU A 468 -18.75 24.16 20.32
C GLU A 468 -18.49 23.45 18.97
N GLN A 469 -17.54 22.51 18.96
CA GLN A 469 -17.19 21.72 17.78
C GLN A 469 -18.26 20.65 17.50
N VAL A 470 -18.86 20.07 18.54
CA VAL A 470 -20.01 19.17 18.43
C VAL A 470 -21.16 19.84 17.70
N LEU A 471 -21.48 21.09 18.04
CA LEU A 471 -22.56 21.84 17.37
C LEU A 471 -22.30 22.06 15.89
N ARG A 472 -21.04 22.33 15.50
CA ARG A 472 -20.66 22.48 14.09
C ARG A 472 -20.78 21.18 13.31
N ILE A 473 -20.32 20.07 13.90
CA ILE A 473 -20.44 18.74 13.28
C ILE A 473 -21.91 18.33 13.17
N ALA A 474 -22.70 18.54 14.22
CA ALA A 474 -24.12 18.25 14.22
C ALA A 474 -24.88 19.10 13.19
N ALA A 475 -24.54 20.38 13.02
CA ALA A 475 -25.14 21.23 11.99
C ALA A 475 -24.80 20.76 10.56
N GLU A 476 -23.59 20.24 10.34
CA GLU A 476 -23.21 19.64 9.06
C GLU A 476 -23.95 18.33 8.79
N MET A 477 -24.09 17.47 9.81
CA MET A 477 -24.86 16.22 9.69
C MET A 477 -26.36 16.49 9.46
N ASP A 478 -26.94 17.45 10.17
CA ASP A 478 -28.34 17.89 9.99
C ASP A 478 -28.57 18.47 8.58
N ARG A 479 -27.61 19.23 8.04
CA ARG A 479 -27.64 19.70 6.65
C ARG A 479 -27.67 18.52 5.66
N ARG A 480 -26.90 17.46 5.91
CA ARG A 480 -26.89 16.26 5.06
C ARG A 480 -28.17 15.44 5.18
N ASP A 481 -28.77 15.38 6.35
CA ASP A 481 -30.07 14.74 6.55
C ASP A 481 -31.19 15.48 5.79
N LEU A 482 -31.14 16.81 5.78
CA LEU A 482 -32.04 17.64 4.96
C LEU A 482 -31.81 17.41 3.46
N ASP A 483 -30.56 17.33 3.01
CA ASP A 483 -30.22 17.00 1.62
C ASP A 483 -30.74 15.61 1.23
N ALA A 484 -30.63 14.63 2.14
CA ALA A 484 -31.08 13.25 1.91
C ALA A 484 -32.61 13.12 1.86
N ALA A 485 -33.35 14.09 2.39
CA ALA A 485 -34.80 14.14 2.34
C ALA A 485 -35.36 14.67 0.99
N LEU A 486 -34.50 15.15 0.09
CA LEU A 486 -34.92 15.70 -1.20
C LEU A 486 -35.34 14.60 -2.20
N PRO A 487 -36.36 14.84 -3.05
CA PRO A 487 -36.77 13.89 -4.09
C PRO A 487 -35.61 13.53 -5.02
N GLY A 488 -35.33 12.24 -5.19
CA GLY A 488 -34.24 11.74 -6.04
C GLY A 488 -32.85 11.74 -5.40
N ALA A 489 -32.71 12.20 -4.15
CA ALA A 489 -31.45 12.16 -3.41
C ALA A 489 -31.15 10.75 -2.87
N ARG A 490 -29.89 10.32 -2.94
CA ARG A 490 -29.43 9.05 -2.35
C ARG A 490 -28.70 9.27 -1.03
N ALA A 491 -29.40 9.00 0.06
CA ALA A 491 -28.85 9.13 1.43
C ALA A 491 -27.52 8.37 1.62
N ASP A 492 -27.38 7.19 1.02
CA ASP A 492 -26.16 6.39 1.16
C ASP A 492 -24.95 6.94 0.40
N LEU A 493 -25.16 7.85 -0.56
CA LEU A 493 -24.09 8.58 -1.25
C LEU A 493 -23.79 9.91 -0.53
N ILE A 494 -24.82 10.57 -0.01
CA ILE A 494 -24.70 11.82 0.76
C ILE A 494 -23.87 11.62 2.03
N ALA A 495 -24.00 10.47 2.69
CA ALA A 495 -23.26 10.13 3.91
C ALA A 495 -21.74 9.89 3.69
N LEU A 496 -21.27 9.76 2.45
CA LEU A 496 -19.88 9.46 2.13
C LEU A 496 -19.02 10.74 2.05
N SER A 497 -17.76 10.66 2.49
CA SER A 497 -16.73 11.66 2.16
C SER A 497 -16.42 11.68 0.66
N GLU A 498 -15.83 12.76 0.15
CA GLU A 498 -15.33 12.83 -1.23
C GLU A 498 -14.36 11.69 -1.56
N ARG A 499 -13.50 11.30 -0.61
CA ARG A 499 -12.57 10.18 -0.80
C ARG A 499 -13.28 8.84 -0.90
N GLN A 500 -14.33 8.63 -0.11
CA GLN A 500 -15.15 7.42 -0.15
C GLN A 500 -16.01 7.37 -1.42
N LEU A 501 -16.57 8.49 -1.86
CA LEU A 501 -17.26 8.61 -3.15
C LEU A 501 -16.31 8.28 -4.31
N ALA A 502 -15.10 8.84 -4.31
CA ALA A 502 -14.09 8.56 -5.33
C ALA A 502 -13.60 7.10 -5.32
N GLU A 503 -13.44 6.49 -4.14
CA GLU A 503 -13.11 5.06 -4.04
C GLU A 503 -14.24 4.17 -4.56
N ARG A 504 -15.49 4.47 -4.19
CA ARG A 504 -16.65 3.73 -4.68
C ARG A 504 -16.81 3.88 -6.20
N ALA A 505 -16.59 5.09 -6.73
CA ALA A 505 -16.62 5.38 -8.16
C ALA A 505 -15.54 4.61 -8.95
N ARG A 506 -14.35 4.36 -8.37
CA ARG A 506 -13.29 3.56 -9.03
C ARG A 506 -13.74 2.14 -9.38
N HIS A 507 -14.70 1.59 -8.64
CA HIS A 507 -15.18 0.21 -8.80
C HIS A 507 -16.63 0.15 -9.34
N ALA A 508 -17.31 1.28 -9.50
CA ALA A 508 -18.69 1.35 -9.97
C ALA A 508 -18.79 1.32 -11.51
N GLN A 509 -19.89 0.78 -12.05
CA GLN A 509 -20.19 0.73 -13.48
C GLN A 509 -21.67 1.04 -13.76
N GLY A 510 -21.98 1.50 -14.98
CA GLY A 510 -23.36 1.70 -15.43
C GLY A 510 -24.09 2.79 -14.65
N SER A 511 -25.32 2.50 -14.20
CA SER A 511 -26.18 3.47 -13.50
C SER A 511 -25.60 3.95 -12.17
N GLU A 512 -24.89 3.10 -11.43
CA GLU A 512 -24.28 3.50 -10.15
C GLU A 512 -23.19 4.56 -10.34
N LEU A 513 -22.40 4.49 -11.42
CA LEU A 513 -21.40 5.51 -11.73
C LEU A 513 -22.05 6.84 -12.12
N ALA A 514 -23.18 6.81 -12.84
CA ALA A 514 -23.94 8.01 -13.18
C ALA A 514 -24.54 8.67 -11.92
N GLU A 515 -25.04 7.88 -10.96
CA GLU A 515 -25.55 8.38 -9.69
C GLU A 515 -24.44 8.95 -8.79
N LEU A 516 -23.25 8.33 -8.77
CA LEU A 516 -22.08 8.86 -8.08
C LEU A 516 -21.58 10.18 -8.69
N ALA A 517 -21.59 10.29 -10.03
CA ALA A 517 -21.26 11.51 -10.73
C ALA A 517 -22.29 12.62 -10.46
N ALA A 518 -23.58 12.30 -10.47
CA ALA A 518 -24.64 13.25 -10.17
C ALA A 518 -24.54 13.80 -8.73
N GLU A 519 -24.18 12.97 -7.74
CA GLU A 519 -23.94 13.44 -6.37
C GLU A 519 -22.68 14.32 -6.28
N ALA A 520 -21.61 14.00 -7.03
CA ALA A 520 -20.42 14.85 -7.07
C ALA A 520 -20.72 16.22 -7.69
N ASP A 521 -21.44 16.26 -8.82
CA ASP A 521 -21.87 17.50 -9.48
C ASP A 521 -22.80 18.33 -8.58
N ARG A 522 -23.71 17.66 -7.85
CA ARG A 522 -24.59 18.32 -6.86
C ARG A 522 -23.77 19.03 -5.78
N ARG A 523 -22.75 18.37 -5.22
CA ARG A 523 -21.89 18.96 -4.18
C ARG A 523 -21.09 20.15 -4.70
N GLN A 524 -20.60 20.07 -5.93
CA GLN A 524 -19.88 21.17 -6.57
C GLN A 524 -20.80 22.40 -6.74
N LEU A 525 -22.03 22.21 -7.24
CA LEU A 525 -23.00 23.29 -7.42
C LEU A 525 -23.43 23.90 -6.07
N LEU A 526 -23.60 23.08 -5.02
CA LEU A 526 -23.86 23.60 -3.67
C LEU A 526 -22.69 24.44 -3.13
N ALA A 527 -21.45 24.00 -3.34
CA ALA A 527 -20.28 24.75 -2.91
C ALA A 527 -20.12 26.08 -3.66
N GLU A 528 -20.55 26.12 -4.92
CA GLU A 528 -20.52 27.31 -5.78
C GLU A 528 -21.58 28.34 -5.38
N VAL A 529 -22.84 27.92 -5.20
CA VAL A 529 -23.98 28.84 -5.01
C VAL A 529 -24.36 29.06 -3.55
N LEU A 530 -24.16 28.05 -2.71
CA LEU A 530 -24.53 28.00 -1.31
C LEU A 530 -23.31 27.68 -0.41
N PRO A 531 -22.19 28.42 -0.51
CA PRO A 531 -21.01 28.14 0.30
C PRO A 531 -21.36 28.25 1.79
N GLY A 532 -21.14 27.18 2.55
CA GLY A 532 -21.51 27.11 3.96
C GLY A 532 -23.04 27.10 4.21
N GLY A 533 -23.85 26.73 3.21
CA GLY A 533 -25.30 26.59 3.33
C GLY A 533 -26.07 27.91 3.34
N ARG A 534 -25.50 28.97 2.78
CA ARG A 534 -26.16 30.28 2.61
C ARG A 534 -25.97 30.79 1.21
N LEU A 535 -27.04 31.38 0.64
CA LEU A 535 -27.01 31.87 -0.73
C LEU A 535 -25.98 33.00 -0.85
N LEU A 536 -25.16 32.95 -1.91
CA LEU A 536 -24.18 33.99 -2.19
C LEU A 536 -24.79 35.40 -2.07
N PRO A 537 -24.05 36.38 -1.52
CA PRO A 537 -24.55 37.74 -1.38
C PRO A 537 -24.75 38.41 -2.74
N ASP A 538 -23.90 38.09 -3.72
CA ASP A 538 -24.01 38.56 -5.10
C ASP A 538 -24.33 37.37 -6.03
N LEU A 539 -25.38 37.52 -6.83
CA LEU A 539 -25.90 36.50 -7.74
C LEU A 539 -25.66 36.85 -9.21
N SER A 540 -25.07 38.01 -9.50
CA SER A 540 -24.96 38.58 -10.84
C SER A 540 -24.19 37.68 -11.82
N ASP A 541 -23.20 36.95 -11.32
CA ASP A 541 -22.33 36.08 -12.12
C ASP A 541 -22.79 34.61 -12.17
N ILE A 542 -23.88 34.26 -11.46
CA ILE A 542 -24.45 32.91 -11.46
C ILE A 542 -25.43 32.78 -12.64
N ALA A 543 -25.30 31.69 -13.40
CA ALA A 543 -26.14 31.40 -14.56
C ALA A 543 -27.60 31.09 -14.16
N ASP A 544 -28.56 31.41 -15.03
CA ASP A 544 -30.01 31.29 -14.74
C ASP A 544 -30.43 29.85 -14.45
N ASP A 545 -29.83 28.86 -15.11
CA ASP A 545 -30.06 27.43 -14.89
C ASP A 545 -29.58 26.98 -13.50
N VAL A 546 -28.44 27.51 -13.06
CA VAL A 546 -27.88 27.27 -11.73
C VAL A 546 -28.70 27.97 -10.65
N LEU A 547 -29.18 29.20 -10.90
CA LEU A 547 -30.11 29.92 -10.01
C LEU A 547 -31.44 29.18 -9.89
N GLY A 548 -32.01 28.71 -11.01
CA GLY A 548 -33.22 27.91 -11.04
C GLY A 548 -33.05 26.57 -10.32
N TRP A 549 -31.91 25.91 -10.50
CA TRP A 549 -31.53 24.72 -9.75
C TRP A 549 -31.42 24.99 -8.25
N ALA A 550 -30.87 26.13 -7.85
CA ALA A 550 -30.63 26.50 -6.45
C ALA A 550 -31.93 26.78 -5.68
N LEU A 551 -33.03 27.14 -6.36
CA LEU A 551 -34.33 27.40 -5.74
C LEU A 551 -34.83 26.26 -4.85
N ARG A 552 -34.49 25.01 -5.18
CA ARG A 552 -34.88 23.83 -4.38
C ARG A 552 -34.10 23.68 -3.08
N TYR A 553 -33.03 24.46 -2.91
CA TYR A 553 -32.13 24.46 -1.75
C TYR A 553 -32.15 25.76 -0.96
N THR A 554 -32.88 26.78 -1.41
CA THR A 554 -32.91 28.11 -0.78
C THR A 554 -34.07 28.28 0.20
N ARG A 555 -33.85 29.08 1.24
CA ARG A 555 -34.92 29.51 2.16
C ARG A 555 -35.88 30.48 1.46
N PRO A 556 -37.11 30.70 1.97
CA PRO A 556 -38.06 31.63 1.35
C PRO A 556 -37.49 33.03 1.05
N ASP A 557 -36.69 33.59 1.96
CA ASP A 557 -36.02 34.89 1.79
C ASP A 557 -34.90 34.87 0.73
N GLU A 558 -34.21 33.74 0.59
CA GLU A 558 -33.19 33.52 -0.43
C GLU A 558 -33.84 33.27 -1.81
N THR A 559 -34.97 32.56 -1.84
CA THR A 559 -35.80 32.34 -3.03
C THR A 559 -36.33 33.66 -3.58
N GLU A 560 -36.80 34.57 -2.72
CA GLU A 560 -37.20 35.92 -3.14
C GLU A 560 -36.04 36.69 -3.78
N ARG A 561 -34.82 36.53 -3.29
CA ARG A 561 -33.63 37.18 -3.88
C ARG A 561 -33.27 36.59 -5.24
N ILE A 562 -33.40 35.28 -5.42
CA ILE A 562 -33.21 34.62 -6.72
C ILE A 562 -34.28 35.10 -7.71
N ALA A 563 -35.55 35.14 -7.28
CA ALA A 563 -36.66 35.62 -8.11
C ALA A 563 -36.46 37.09 -8.53
N ALA A 564 -36.08 37.96 -7.60
CA ALA A 564 -35.79 39.37 -7.89
C ALA A 564 -34.62 39.54 -8.88
N GLU A 565 -33.62 38.67 -8.81
CA GLU A 565 -32.49 38.65 -9.75
C GLU A 565 -32.92 38.19 -11.15
N LEU A 566 -33.77 37.17 -11.26
CA LEU A 566 -34.31 36.71 -12.54
C LEU A 566 -35.26 37.74 -13.17
N ASP A 567 -36.13 38.37 -12.38
CA ASP A 567 -37.02 39.44 -12.83
C ASP A 567 -36.23 40.67 -13.33
N ARG A 568 -35.11 40.99 -12.68
CA ARG A 568 -34.18 42.04 -13.12
C ARG A 568 -33.57 41.73 -14.49
N ARG A 569 -33.29 40.45 -14.78
CA ARG A 569 -32.74 39.98 -16.06
C ARG A 569 -33.80 39.93 -17.17
N HIS A 570 -35.07 39.63 -16.83
CA HIS A 570 -36.14 39.36 -17.79
C HIS A 570 -37.47 40.12 -17.50
N PRO A 571 -37.63 41.39 -17.89
CA PRO A 571 -38.85 42.18 -17.63
C PRO A 571 -40.04 41.81 -18.56
N ILE A 572 -41.27 41.73 -18.00
CA ILE A 572 -42.52 41.38 -18.74
C ILE A 572 -43.15 42.59 -19.46
N THR A 573 -43.63 42.43 -20.71
CA THR A 573 -44.32 43.48 -21.51
C THR A 573 -45.80 43.10 -21.82
N PRO A 574 -46.81 43.98 -21.64
CA PRO A 574 -48.22 43.65 -21.90
C PRO A 574 -48.63 43.69 -23.39
N PRO A 575 -49.69 42.94 -23.81
CA PRO A 575 -50.11 42.81 -25.22
C PRO A 575 -50.94 44.02 -25.75
N PRO A 576 -50.96 44.27 -27.08
CA PRO A 576 -51.76 45.35 -27.71
C PRO A 576 -53.24 44.97 -27.99
N ALA A 577 -54.18 45.94 -27.92
CA ALA A 577 -55.63 45.76 -28.19
C ALA A 577 -56.04 46.15 -29.63
N HIS A 578 -57.05 45.51 -30.25
CA HIS A 578 -57.50 45.80 -31.63
C HIS A 578 -58.70 46.79 -31.65
N SER A 579 -58.83 47.58 -32.72
CA SER A 579 -59.74 48.76 -32.79
C SER A 579 -60.85 48.66 -33.87
N GLY A 580 -61.64 47.59 -33.88
CA GLY A 580 -62.75 47.38 -34.84
C GLY A 580 -64.16 47.42 -34.20
N HIS A 581 -65.20 47.68 -35.00
CA HIS A 581 -66.60 47.65 -34.54
C HIS A 581 -67.31 46.34 -34.91
N GLY A 582 -68.23 45.87 -34.06
CA GLY A 582 -69.05 44.67 -34.32
C GLY A 582 -68.66 43.46 -33.48
N VAL A 583 -69.38 42.34 -33.68
CA VAL A 583 -69.20 41.11 -32.88
C VAL A 583 -67.84 40.47 -33.15
N GLU A 584 -67.38 40.46 -34.40
CA GLU A 584 -66.14 39.81 -34.82
C GLU A 584 -64.89 40.46 -34.18
N ALA A 585 -64.84 41.79 -34.15
CA ALA A 585 -63.75 42.53 -33.51
C ALA A 585 -63.67 42.26 -32.00
N MET A 586 -64.82 42.18 -31.33
CA MET A 586 -64.88 41.87 -29.89
C MET A 586 -64.35 40.46 -29.59
N VAL A 587 -64.64 39.49 -30.45
CA VAL A 587 -64.14 38.11 -30.30
C VAL A 587 -62.62 38.06 -30.49
N ALA A 588 -62.08 38.80 -31.47
CA ALA A 588 -60.64 38.85 -31.71
C ALA A 588 -59.84 39.44 -30.54
N ASP A 589 -60.31 40.54 -29.94
CA ASP A 589 -59.68 41.13 -28.75
C ASP A 589 -59.59 40.13 -27.60
N ARG A 590 -60.66 39.37 -27.37
CA ARG A 590 -60.73 38.44 -26.26
C ARG A 590 -59.81 37.24 -26.48
N ALA A 591 -59.72 36.74 -27.71
CA ALA A 591 -58.79 35.67 -28.06
C ALA A 591 -57.32 36.09 -27.83
N ALA A 592 -56.96 37.33 -28.16
CA ALA A 592 -55.60 37.84 -27.93
C ALA A 592 -55.27 37.95 -26.42
N LEU A 593 -56.25 38.34 -25.60
CA LEU A 593 -56.08 38.41 -24.15
C LEU A 593 -55.89 37.03 -23.53
N ASP A 594 -56.71 36.06 -23.92
CA ASP A 594 -56.61 34.68 -23.43
C ASP A 594 -55.26 34.05 -23.82
N GLN A 595 -54.75 34.37 -25.02
CA GLN A 595 -53.43 33.92 -25.46
C GLN A 595 -52.30 34.54 -24.62
N ALA A 596 -52.41 35.81 -24.22
CA ALA A 596 -51.42 36.46 -23.37
C ALA A 596 -51.47 36.02 -21.90
N LEU A 597 -52.64 35.56 -21.44
CA LEU A 597 -52.87 35.08 -20.07
C LEU A 597 -52.81 33.57 -19.93
N THR A 598 -52.38 32.86 -20.99
CA THR A 598 -52.20 31.41 -20.92
C THR A 598 -51.15 31.09 -19.84
N PRO A 599 -51.46 30.24 -18.84
CA PRO A 599 -50.51 29.93 -17.76
C PRO A 599 -49.23 29.32 -18.33
N VAL A 600 -48.08 29.71 -17.77
CA VAL A 600 -46.80 29.06 -18.05
C VAL A 600 -46.85 27.61 -17.52
N PRO A 601 -46.24 26.62 -18.20
CA PRO A 601 -46.21 25.23 -17.74
C PRO A 601 -45.63 25.08 -16.32
N ASP A 602 -46.02 23.99 -15.64
CA ASP A 602 -45.59 23.62 -14.29
C ASP A 602 -44.03 23.65 -14.19
N PRO A 603 -43.41 24.11 -13.09
CA PRO A 603 -41.96 24.06 -12.89
C PRO A 603 -41.28 22.73 -13.28
N ASP A 604 -41.98 21.59 -13.14
CA ASP A 604 -41.46 20.29 -13.56
C ASP A 604 -41.33 20.16 -15.10
N ASP A 605 -42.09 20.94 -15.88
CA ASP A 605 -41.95 21.02 -17.34
C ASP A 605 -40.74 21.85 -17.80
N TRP A 606 -40.13 22.65 -16.93
CA TRP A 606 -38.90 23.39 -17.23
C TRP A 606 -37.70 22.45 -17.41
N VAL A 607 -37.82 21.22 -16.89
CA VAL A 607 -36.87 20.12 -17.11
C VAL A 607 -36.83 19.67 -18.58
N HIS A 608 -37.84 20.03 -19.38
CA HIS A 608 -37.91 19.69 -20.81
C HIS A 608 -37.22 20.69 -21.75
N LEU A 609 -36.63 21.78 -21.23
CA LEU A 609 -35.71 22.66 -21.99
C LEU A 609 -34.26 22.16 -21.98
N GLN A 610 -34.07 20.85 -21.76
CA GLN A 610 -32.83 20.17 -22.13
C GLN A 610 -32.86 19.75 -23.61
N PRO A 611 -31.80 19.98 -24.41
CA PRO A 611 -31.79 19.69 -25.85
C PRO A 611 -31.88 18.20 -26.24
N TRP A 612 -32.12 17.29 -25.29
CA TRP A 612 -31.95 15.85 -25.45
C TRP A 612 -33.15 15.00 -24.99
N ARG A 613 -34.37 15.56 -25.01
CA ARG A 613 -35.61 14.80 -24.71
C ARG A 613 -36.82 15.21 -25.56
N SER A 614 -36.66 15.30 -26.88
CA SER A 614 -37.76 15.49 -27.85
C SER A 614 -38.11 14.21 -28.64
N GLU A 615 -38.46 13.11 -27.96
CA GLU A 615 -38.85 11.85 -28.63
C GLU A 615 -40.20 11.27 -28.17
N PHE A 616 -41.10 12.08 -27.62
CA PHE A 616 -42.50 11.67 -27.42
C PHE A 616 -43.46 12.73 -27.93
N ASP A 617 -43.57 12.77 -29.26
CA ASP A 617 -44.59 13.51 -30.01
C ASP A 617 -45.65 12.49 -30.47
N ASP A 618 -46.39 11.91 -29.53
CA ASP A 618 -47.49 10.96 -29.86
C ASP A 618 -48.78 11.75 -30.13
N HIS A 619 -49.00 12.12 -31.39
CA HIS A 619 -50.29 12.65 -31.81
C HIS A 619 -51.38 11.55 -31.70
N PRO A 620 -52.48 11.79 -30.96
CA PRO A 620 -53.40 10.75 -30.49
C PRO A 620 -54.24 10.02 -31.57
N TYR A 621 -53.99 10.25 -32.86
CA TYR A 621 -54.79 9.72 -33.97
C TYR A 621 -53.98 9.03 -35.08
N GLU A 622 -52.67 8.82 -34.88
CA GLU A 622 -51.78 8.22 -35.90
C GLU A 622 -52.18 6.79 -36.32
N HIS A 623 -52.92 6.08 -35.47
CA HIS A 623 -53.34 4.69 -35.68
C HIS A 623 -54.71 4.54 -36.37
N LEU A 624 -55.41 5.63 -36.72
CA LEU A 624 -56.68 5.59 -37.46
C LEU A 624 -56.45 5.65 -38.97
N THR A 625 -57.31 5.01 -39.77
CA THR A 625 -57.24 5.12 -41.24
C THR A 625 -57.65 6.53 -41.71
N ALA A 626 -57.23 6.95 -42.91
CA ALA A 626 -57.49 8.32 -43.40
C ALA A 626 -58.99 8.70 -43.43
N ALA A 627 -59.89 7.74 -43.64
CA ALA A 627 -61.33 7.96 -43.60
C ALA A 627 -61.87 8.12 -42.16
N GLU A 628 -61.31 7.38 -41.21
CA GLU A 628 -61.63 7.49 -39.78
C GLU A 628 -61.06 8.77 -39.17
N ARG A 629 -59.87 9.21 -39.60
CA ARG A 629 -59.29 10.51 -39.26
C ARG A 629 -60.15 11.66 -39.77
N TRP A 630 -60.63 11.61 -41.01
CA TRP A 630 -61.52 12.65 -41.56
C TRP A 630 -62.89 12.71 -40.84
N LEU A 631 -63.47 11.56 -40.47
CA LEU A 631 -64.70 11.51 -39.68
C LEU A 631 -64.51 12.00 -38.25
N ALA A 632 -63.39 11.62 -37.60
CA ALA A 632 -63.04 12.10 -36.26
C ALA A 632 -62.76 13.61 -36.23
N ASP A 633 -62.06 14.14 -37.24
CA ASP A 633 -61.81 15.58 -37.38
C ASP A 633 -63.12 16.37 -37.61
N ARG A 634 -64.06 15.80 -38.39
CA ARG A 634 -65.39 16.41 -38.60
C ARG A 634 -66.26 16.35 -37.35
N GLU A 635 -66.30 15.22 -36.65
CA GLU A 635 -67.09 15.07 -35.42
C GLU A 635 -66.52 15.93 -34.28
N ALA A 636 -65.19 16.06 -34.18
CA ALA A 636 -64.53 16.96 -33.23
C ALA A 636 -64.81 18.44 -33.55
N ALA A 637 -64.78 18.84 -34.83
CA ALA A 637 -65.14 20.19 -35.25
C ALA A 637 -66.64 20.50 -35.06
N ASP A 638 -67.53 19.52 -35.31
CA ASP A 638 -68.97 19.66 -35.09
C ASP A 638 -69.35 19.67 -33.59
N LEU A 639 -68.58 18.99 -32.71
CA LEU A 639 -68.72 19.04 -31.25
C LEU A 639 -68.16 20.34 -30.65
N ALA A 640 -67.00 20.80 -31.11
CA ALA A 640 -66.42 22.08 -30.71
C ALA A 640 -67.36 23.26 -31.04
N ASN A 641 -67.98 23.25 -32.22
CA ASN A 641 -68.92 24.30 -32.62
C ASN A 641 -70.27 24.28 -31.86
N ARG A 642 -70.73 23.13 -31.37
CA ARG A 642 -71.98 23.02 -30.59
C ARG A 642 -71.79 23.32 -29.10
N GLY A 643 -70.55 23.35 -28.62
CA GLY A 643 -70.18 23.51 -27.20
C GLY A 643 -69.29 24.70 -26.86
N ALA A 644 -68.88 25.54 -27.82
CA ALA A 644 -67.86 26.58 -27.61
C ALA A 644 -68.25 27.67 -26.59
N TYR A 645 -69.53 28.03 -26.48
CA TYR A 645 -69.99 29.03 -25.50
C TYR A 645 -71.25 28.56 -24.77
N SER A 646 -71.23 28.63 -23.45
CA SER A 646 -72.40 28.36 -22.61
C SER A 646 -73.47 29.45 -22.81
N ARG A 647 -74.73 29.15 -22.52
CA ARG A 647 -75.84 30.13 -22.64
C ARG A 647 -75.63 31.37 -21.75
N GLU A 648 -74.92 31.22 -20.64
CA GLU A 648 -74.54 32.35 -19.78
C GLU A 648 -73.42 33.18 -20.40
N GLN A 649 -72.37 32.52 -20.91
CA GLN A 649 -71.27 33.20 -21.60
C GLN A 649 -71.75 33.99 -22.83
N VAL A 650 -72.66 33.42 -23.64
CA VAL A 650 -73.23 34.15 -24.79
C VAL A 650 -73.99 35.40 -24.34
N ARG A 651 -74.69 35.35 -23.20
CA ARG A 651 -75.42 36.51 -22.67
C ARG A 651 -74.49 37.58 -22.12
N GLU A 652 -73.43 37.17 -21.44
CA GLU A 652 -72.38 38.06 -20.94
C GLU A 652 -71.70 38.78 -22.11
N MET A 653 -71.25 38.03 -23.11
CA MET A 653 -70.66 38.58 -24.33
C MET A 653 -71.61 39.49 -25.11
N TYR A 654 -72.91 39.17 -25.16
CA TYR A 654 -73.90 40.08 -25.73
C TYR A 654 -74.02 41.38 -24.92
N GLY A 655 -73.97 41.29 -23.59
CA GLY A 655 -73.95 42.47 -22.71
C GLY A 655 -72.76 43.38 -23.00
N ASP A 656 -71.56 42.82 -23.10
CA ASP A 656 -70.32 43.55 -23.43
C ASP A 656 -70.41 44.20 -24.81
N HIS A 657 -70.93 43.46 -25.80
CA HIS A 657 -71.13 43.98 -27.15
C HIS A 657 -72.09 45.18 -27.17
N ILE A 658 -73.23 45.08 -26.49
CA ILE A 658 -74.19 46.19 -26.40
C ILE A 658 -73.59 47.38 -25.68
N TYR A 659 -72.80 47.16 -24.62
CA TYR A 659 -72.15 48.24 -23.90
C TYR A 659 -71.11 48.97 -24.76
N ARG A 660 -70.27 48.23 -25.50
CA ARG A 660 -69.32 48.80 -26.48
C ARG A 660 -70.06 49.56 -27.58
N GLN A 661 -71.07 48.94 -28.20
CA GLN A 661 -71.86 49.57 -29.26
C GLN A 661 -72.55 50.85 -28.79
N TRP A 662 -73.00 50.90 -27.54
CA TRP A 662 -73.60 52.09 -26.94
C TRP A 662 -72.58 53.21 -26.72
N LEU A 663 -71.39 52.92 -26.17
CA LEU A 663 -70.33 53.92 -26.01
C LEU A 663 -69.89 54.50 -27.36
N ASP A 664 -69.68 53.63 -28.35
CA ASP A 664 -69.33 54.04 -29.70
C ASP A 664 -70.45 54.90 -30.33
N ALA A 665 -71.71 54.52 -30.12
CA ALA A 665 -72.85 55.29 -30.63
C ALA A 665 -73.00 56.64 -29.92
N GLU A 666 -72.72 56.72 -28.62
CA GLU A 666 -72.74 57.96 -27.86
C GLU A 666 -71.67 58.93 -28.38
N GLU A 667 -70.46 58.43 -28.63
CA GLU A 667 -69.39 59.23 -29.23
C GLU A 667 -69.76 59.67 -30.66
N TRP A 668 -70.24 58.75 -31.50
CA TRP A 668 -70.59 59.05 -32.90
C TRP A 668 -71.75 60.02 -33.04
N CYS A 669 -72.82 59.82 -32.25
CA CYS A 669 -74.00 60.68 -32.23
C CYS A 669 -73.78 61.95 -31.39
N ARG A 670 -72.58 62.15 -30.81
CA ARG A 670 -72.24 63.24 -29.89
C ARG A 670 -73.26 63.38 -28.74
N GLY A 671 -73.69 62.25 -28.21
CA GLY A 671 -74.64 62.13 -27.11
C GLY A 671 -76.13 62.20 -27.48
N VAL A 672 -76.50 62.55 -28.72
CA VAL A 672 -77.91 62.70 -29.12
C VAL A 672 -78.47 61.37 -29.65
N LEU A 673 -78.97 60.54 -28.74
CA LEU A 673 -79.45 59.19 -29.05
C LEU A 673 -80.98 59.07 -29.17
N LEU A 674 -81.73 60.01 -28.59
CA LEU A 674 -83.19 59.94 -28.49
C LEU A 674 -83.89 61.04 -29.28
N THR A 675 -85.10 60.77 -29.75
CA THR A 675 -86.01 61.83 -30.18
C THR A 675 -86.41 62.69 -28.97
N ARG A 676 -86.65 63.98 -29.19
CA ARG A 676 -87.08 64.90 -28.13
C ARG A 676 -88.30 64.42 -27.33
N LYS A 677 -89.22 63.70 -27.98
CA LYS A 677 -90.39 63.10 -27.31
C LYS A 677 -89.99 61.94 -26.39
N ALA A 678 -89.07 61.09 -26.81
CA ALA A 678 -88.59 59.96 -26.01
C ALA A 678 -87.72 60.42 -24.83
N GLU A 679 -86.90 61.44 -25.04
CA GLU A 679 -86.10 62.09 -24.01
C GLU A 679 -86.98 62.70 -22.91
N LEU A 680 -88.01 63.47 -23.28
CA LEU A 680 -88.99 64.03 -22.33
C LEU A 680 -89.80 62.95 -21.59
N SER A 681 -89.93 61.76 -22.19
CA SER A 681 -90.61 60.62 -21.55
C SER A 681 -89.68 59.83 -20.62
N GLY A 682 -88.43 60.24 -20.44
CA GLY A 682 -87.47 59.60 -19.54
C GLY A 682 -86.99 58.23 -20.00
N VAL A 683 -87.00 57.95 -21.32
CA VAL A 683 -86.52 56.67 -21.85
C VAL A 683 -85.00 56.59 -21.70
N ASP A 684 -84.48 55.49 -21.15
CA ASP A 684 -83.03 55.23 -21.11
C ASP A 684 -82.48 55.01 -22.52
N PRO A 685 -81.51 55.80 -22.99
CA PRO A 685 -80.87 55.61 -24.30
C PRO A 685 -80.32 54.20 -24.51
N ARG A 686 -79.76 53.56 -23.47
CA ARG A 686 -79.18 52.21 -23.57
C ARG A 686 -80.24 51.16 -23.90
N SER A 687 -81.48 51.39 -23.44
CA SER A 687 -82.60 50.49 -23.73
C SER A 687 -82.95 50.42 -25.22
N LEU A 688 -82.49 51.38 -26.04
CA LEU A 688 -82.72 51.34 -27.48
C LEU A 688 -81.89 50.26 -28.19
N PHE A 689 -80.73 49.89 -27.65
CA PHE A 689 -79.84 48.89 -28.24
C PHE A 689 -80.32 47.45 -27.98
N THR A 690 -81.33 47.27 -27.13
CA THR A 690 -81.94 45.96 -26.82
C THR A 690 -83.46 45.98 -27.02
N GLY A 691 -84.10 44.82 -27.21
CA GLY A 691 -85.56 44.71 -27.35
C GLY A 691 -86.14 44.83 -28.79
N PRO A 692 -87.44 45.13 -28.96
CA PRO A 692 -88.09 45.13 -30.28
C PRO A 692 -87.69 46.35 -31.16
N ALA A 693 -87.29 46.09 -32.40
CA ALA A 693 -86.80 47.12 -33.32
C ALA A 693 -87.80 48.28 -33.51
N HIS A 694 -89.10 48.00 -33.69
CA HIS A 694 -90.09 49.07 -33.90
C HIS A 694 -90.19 50.08 -32.73
N ILE A 695 -89.91 49.66 -31.49
CA ILE A 695 -89.89 50.54 -30.31
C ILE A 695 -88.60 51.36 -30.30
N ALA A 696 -87.47 50.70 -30.57
CA ALA A 696 -86.15 51.33 -30.61
C ALA A 696 -86.09 52.42 -31.68
N TYR A 697 -86.45 52.10 -32.93
CA TYR A 697 -86.43 53.06 -34.04
C TYR A 697 -87.40 54.22 -33.84
N ALA A 698 -88.62 53.97 -33.34
CA ALA A 698 -89.58 55.06 -33.09
C ALA A 698 -89.07 56.09 -32.06
N ARG A 699 -88.17 55.68 -31.16
CA ARG A 699 -87.63 56.51 -30.08
C ARG A 699 -86.22 57.05 -30.36
N ALA A 700 -85.49 56.45 -31.28
CA ALA A 700 -84.13 56.84 -31.67
C ALA A 700 -84.09 58.15 -32.46
N SER A 701 -83.08 58.98 -32.18
CA SER A 701 -82.74 60.19 -32.96
C SER A 701 -82.41 59.84 -34.42
N GLU A 702 -82.38 60.84 -35.31
CA GLU A 702 -82.05 60.60 -36.71
C GLU A 702 -80.59 60.14 -36.87
N GLU A 703 -79.71 60.68 -36.03
CA GLU A 703 -78.29 60.34 -35.96
C GLU A 703 -78.08 58.89 -35.52
N LEU A 704 -78.78 58.44 -34.47
CA LEU A 704 -78.66 57.05 -34.01
C LEU A 704 -79.19 56.06 -35.05
N ARG A 705 -80.23 56.42 -35.79
CA ARG A 705 -80.71 55.59 -36.90
C ARG A 705 -79.67 55.48 -38.02
N ARG A 706 -78.95 56.56 -38.33
CA ARG A 706 -77.84 56.52 -39.31
C ARG A 706 -76.66 55.72 -38.80
N TYR A 707 -76.30 55.84 -37.52
CA TYR A 707 -75.25 55.00 -36.91
C TYR A 707 -75.56 53.51 -37.03
N TRP A 708 -76.81 53.10 -36.78
CA TRP A 708 -77.21 51.70 -36.97
C TRP A 708 -77.28 51.26 -38.44
N ALA A 709 -77.45 52.19 -39.38
CA ALA A 709 -77.44 51.86 -40.79
C ALA A 709 -76.01 51.72 -41.33
N ASP A 710 -75.13 52.65 -40.94
CA ASP A 710 -73.86 52.90 -41.64
C ASP A 710 -72.62 52.37 -40.88
N VAL A 711 -72.69 52.22 -39.55
CA VAL A 711 -71.51 51.93 -38.72
C VAL A 711 -71.62 50.60 -37.99
N SER A 712 -72.67 50.43 -37.19
CA SER A 712 -72.82 49.24 -36.36
C SER A 712 -74.29 48.85 -36.27
N PRO A 713 -74.75 47.89 -37.09
CA PRO A 713 -76.13 47.45 -37.08
C PRO A 713 -76.58 46.94 -35.72
N ARG A 714 -77.79 47.31 -35.34
CA ARG A 714 -78.41 46.82 -34.12
C ARG A 714 -78.73 45.34 -34.28
N VAL A 715 -78.08 44.50 -33.47
CA VAL A 715 -78.29 43.04 -33.45
C VAL A 715 -79.13 42.64 -32.24
N THR A 716 -80.09 41.75 -32.44
CA THR A 716 -80.79 41.10 -31.32
C THR A 716 -79.95 39.99 -30.72
N LEU A 717 -80.22 39.57 -29.48
CA LEU A 717 -79.50 38.43 -28.86
C LEU A 717 -79.54 37.16 -29.73
N ALA A 718 -80.65 36.92 -30.45
CA ALA A 718 -80.77 35.78 -31.35
C ALA A 718 -79.85 35.92 -32.58
N GLU A 719 -79.76 37.11 -33.17
CA GLU A 719 -78.85 37.40 -34.28
C GLU A 719 -77.39 37.42 -33.82
N PHE A 720 -77.09 37.94 -32.63
CA PHE A 720 -75.76 37.91 -32.02
C PHE A 720 -75.30 36.48 -31.76
N THR A 721 -76.19 35.63 -31.24
CA THR A 721 -75.89 34.20 -31.06
C THR A 721 -75.62 33.52 -32.39
N GLU A 722 -76.39 33.86 -33.44
CA GLU A 722 -76.13 33.36 -34.81
C GLU A 722 -74.78 33.86 -35.34
N GLN A 723 -74.40 35.13 -35.13
CA GLN A 723 -73.10 35.65 -35.54
C GLN A 723 -71.93 35.01 -34.77
N LEU A 724 -72.12 34.71 -33.48
CA LEU A 724 -71.12 34.07 -32.63
C LEU A 724 -70.94 32.58 -32.94
N THR A 725 -72.03 31.87 -33.24
CA THR A 725 -72.02 30.39 -33.39
C THR A 725 -72.12 29.91 -34.85
N GLY A 726 -72.46 30.79 -35.79
CA GLY A 726 -72.72 30.47 -37.19
C GLY A 726 -74.04 29.71 -37.47
N VAL A 727 -74.84 29.40 -36.44
CA VAL A 727 -76.06 28.58 -36.57
C VAL A 727 -77.30 29.45 -36.75
N ARG A 728 -77.99 29.33 -37.91
CA ARG A 728 -79.22 30.08 -38.18
C ARG A 728 -80.39 29.62 -37.29
N SER A 729 -81.20 30.58 -36.84
CA SER A 729 -82.41 30.28 -36.06
C SER A 729 -83.65 30.97 -36.63
N ALA A 730 -84.81 30.31 -36.53
CA ALA A 730 -86.09 30.89 -36.97
C ALA A 730 -86.43 32.21 -36.25
N ALA A 731 -85.95 32.39 -35.02
CA ALA A 731 -86.09 33.63 -34.26
C ALA A 731 -85.24 34.76 -34.85
N ALA A 732 -84.00 34.47 -35.27
CA ALA A 732 -83.14 35.43 -35.95
C ALA A 732 -83.64 35.79 -37.36
N ASP A 733 -84.19 34.82 -38.10
CA ASP A 733 -84.83 35.09 -39.40
C ASP A 733 -86.05 36.02 -39.26
N THR A 734 -86.87 35.80 -38.23
CA THR A 734 -88.01 36.68 -37.91
C THR A 734 -87.55 38.08 -37.49
N ALA A 735 -86.46 38.18 -36.72
CA ALA A 735 -85.87 39.46 -36.32
C ALA A 735 -85.36 40.25 -37.53
N ARG A 736 -84.63 39.62 -38.45
CA ARG A 736 -84.15 40.23 -39.71
C ARG A 736 -85.30 40.75 -40.57
N ALA A 737 -86.36 39.96 -40.75
CA ALA A 737 -87.54 40.39 -41.51
C ALA A 737 -88.21 41.63 -40.88
N SER A 738 -88.37 41.65 -39.55
CA SER A 738 -88.95 42.77 -38.79
C SER A 738 -88.08 44.03 -38.83
N ALA A 739 -86.74 43.87 -38.80
CA ALA A 739 -85.79 44.96 -38.90
C ALA A 739 -85.83 45.61 -40.30
N ASN A 740 -85.77 44.80 -41.37
CA ASN A 740 -85.81 45.29 -42.75
C ASN A 740 -87.13 46.00 -43.09
N ASP A 741 -88.28 45.47 -42.64
CA ASP A 741 -89.60 46.10 -42.85
C ASP A 741 -89.74 47.46 -42.16
N ARG A 742 -88.97 47.71 -41.09
CA ARG A 742 -88.99 48.97 -40.34
C ARG A 742 -87.95 49.96 -40.82
N ALA A 743 -86.76 49.50 -41.22
CA ALA A 743 -85.77 50.31 -41.92
C ALA A 743 -86.34 50.88 -43.23
N ASN A 744 -87.17 50.12 -43.95
CA ASN A 744 -87.81 50.58 -45.18
C ASN A 744 -89.04 51.49 -44.98
N LYS A 745 -89.54 51.68 -43.74
CA LYS A 745 -90.75 52.46 -43.42
C LYS A 745 -90.46 53.90 -42.96
N PHE A 746 -89.21 54.27 -42.71
CA PHE A 746 -88.83 55.53 -42.06
C PHE A 746 -87.61 56.19 -42.67
#